data_AF-A0A8S0VDN6-F1
#
_entry.id   AF-A0A8S0VDN6-F1
#
_cell.length_a   1.000
_cell.length_b   1.000
_cell.length_c   1.000
_cell.angle_alpha   90.00
_cell.angle_beta   90.00
_cell.angle_gamma   90.00
#
_symmetry.space_group_name_H-M   'P 1'
#
loop_
_entity.id
_entity.type
_entity.pdbx_description
1 polymer ?
#
loop_
_entity_poly.entity_id
_entity_poly.type
_entity_poly.pdbx_seq_one_letter_code
_entity_poly.pdbx_strand_id
1 'polypeptide(L)'
;MNKMADHYWIIFFLVYSCLIRALDASAGDADPLYRDCVGQCEKTGCVGERCFPHCKFSSDGSSLDGPWYMQEPLYLRWKQWDCQSDCRYHCMLDREKERAELGYRPFKYHGKWPFRRLYGFQEPVSVALSALNLSMHFHGWLSFFILLYYKLPLKPDKRPYYDYTGLWHFYGFLSMNSWFWSAVFHSRDVSLTEKLDYSSAVALLGYSLLLATVRSFSVRDEAARVMVAAPLVAFTITHVLYLNNYKMDYGWNMKVCVVMAVAQLLVWAVWAGVTGHPSRWKLWIVVVGGGLSMMLEIYDFPPYEGLVDAHALWHATTIPLTYVWWSFIKDDAEYQTSALLKKVKFTADELRRIMDYKHNIRNMSVIAHVDHGKSTLTDSLVAAAGIIAQEVAGDVRMTDTRADEAERGITIKSTGISLYYEMSDASLKSYTGERNGNEYLINLIDSPGHVDFSSEVTAALRITDGALVVVDCVEGVCVQTETVLRQALGERIRPVLTVNKMDRCFLELQVDGEEAYQTFQRVIENANVIMATYEDPLLGDVQVYPEKGTVAFSAGLHGWAFTLTNFAKMYASKFGVDESKMMERLWGENFFDPATKKWTTKNTGSATCKRGFVQFCYEPIKQIINTCMNDQKDKLWPMLQKLGVVMKSDEKDLMGKPLMKRVMQTWLPASTALLEMMIFHLPSPSKAQRYRVENLYEGPMDDVYATAIRNCDPDGPLMLYVSKMIPASDKGRFFAFGRVFSGKVSTGLKVRIMGPNYVPGEKKDLYVKSVQRTVIWMGKRQETVEDVPCGNTVAMVGLDQYITKNATLTNEKEVDAHPIRAMKFSVSPVVRVAVQCKVASDLPKLVEGLKRLAKSDPMVVCSIEESGEHIIAGAGELHLEICLKDLQDDFMGGAEIIKSDPVVSFRETVLERSCRTVMSKSPNKHNRLYMEARPLEEGLAEAIDDGRIGPRDDPKVRSKILSEEFGWDKELAKKIWCFGPETTGPNMVVDMCKGVQYLNEIKDSVVAGFQWASKEGPLAEENMRGICFEVCDVVLHADAIHRGGGQVIPTARRVIYASHITAKPRLLEPVYMVEIQAPEQALGGIYSVLNQKRGHVFEELQRPGTPLYNIKAYLPVIESFGFSSTLRAATSGQAFPQCVFDHWDMMSSDPLEPGSQASQLVTDIRKRKGLKEQMTPLSEYEDRL
;
A
#
# COMPACT_ATOMS: atom_id res chain seq x y z
N MET A 1 39.22 17.78 19.59
CA MET A 1 39.18 18.45 20.91
C MET A 1 38.91 17.36 21.93
N ASN A 2 39.66 17.09 23.01
CA ASN A 2 40.71 17.81 23.71
C ASN A 2 41.67 16.80 24.39
N LYS A 3 42.97 17.11 24.34
CA LYS A 3 44.04 16.52 25.17
C LYS A 3 43.93 17.05 26.61
N MET A 4 42.95 16.56 27.37
CA MET A 4 42.82 16.90 28.80
C MET A 4 42.25 15.74 29.65
N ALA A 5 42.24 14.51 29.12
CA ALA A 5 41.66 13.34 29.78
C ALA A 5 42.68 12.41 30.44
N ASP A 6 43.97 12.48 30.08
CA ASP A 6 44.94 11.44 30.48
C ASP A 6 45.49 11.58 31.91
N HIS A 7 45.30 12.73 32.58
CA HIS A 7 45.86 12.96 33.92
C HIS A 7 44.96 12.56 35.09
N TYR A 8 43.65 12.39 34.87
CA TYR A 8 42.70 12.02 35.94
C TYR A 8 42.52 10.51 36.10
N TRP A 9 42.88 9.71 35.09
CA TRP A 9 42.69 8.25 35.10
C TRP A 9 43.75 7.51 35.93
N ILE A 10 44.97 8.07 36.03
CA ILE A 10 46.08 7.44 36.76
C ILE A 10 45.94 7.67 38.27
N ILE A 11 45.37 8.80 38.69
CA ILE A 11 45.13 9.12 40.11
C ILE A 11 44.01 8.23 40.68
N PHE A 12 43.00 7.87 39.88
CA PHE A 12 41.91 6.99 40.32
C PHE A 12 42.36 5.53 40.51
N PHE A 13 43.30 5.04 39.69
CA PHE A 13 43.86 3.69 39.82
C PHE A 13 44.88 3.55 40.95
N LEU A 14 45.63 4.62 41.28
CA LEU A 14 46.60 4.61 42.39
C LEU A 14 45.94 4.53 43.77
N VAL A 15 44.69 4.97 43.91
CA VAL A 15 43.92 4.82 45.17
C VAL A 15 43.47 3.37 45.39
N TYR A 16 43.34 2.58 44.32
CA TYR A 16 42.81 1.21 44.38
C TYR A 16 43.85 0.18 44.87
N SER A 17 45.16 0.46 44.79
CA SER A 17 46.19 -0.46 45.27
C SER A 17 46.47 -0.36 46.78
N CYS A 18 45.97 0.67 47.47
CA CYS A 18 46.23 0.90 48.89
C CYS A 18 45.13 0.38 49.85
N LEU A 19 44.04 -0.23 49.36
CA LEU A 19 42.88 -0.62 50.19
C LEU A 19 42.69 -2.12 50.38
N ILE A 20 43.70 -2.94 50.11
CA ILE A 20 43.69 -4.36 50.52
C ILE A 20 44.35 -4.45 51.91
N ARG A 21 43.56 -4.20 52.97
CA ARG A 21 43.86 -4.73 54.30
C ARG A 21 43.03 -5.98 54.53
N ALA A 22 43.72 -6.98 55.07
CA ALA A 22 43.24 -8.32 55.35
C ALA A 22 42.06 -8.33 56.33
N LEU A 23 41.21 -9.34 56.16
CA LEU A 23 40.10 -9.71 57.03
C LEU A 23 40.66 -10.22 58.37
N ASP A 24 40.70 -9.36 59.38
CA ASP A 24 40.78 -9.81 60.77
C ASP A 24 39.37 -10.00 61.33
N ALA A 25 39.20 -10.99 62.21
CA ALA A 25 37.95 -11.22 62.93
C ALA A 25 37.46 -9.94 63.61
N SER A 26 36.14 -9.74 63.65
CA SER A 26 35.50 -8.54 64.21
C SER A 26 36.07 -8.23 65.60
N ALA A 27 36.66 -7.04 65.80
CA ALA A 27 37.39 -6.71 67.04
C ALA A 27 36.55 -6.85 68.32
N GLY A 28 35.22 -6.72 68.22
CA GLY A 28 34.29 -6.98 69.32
C GLY A 28 34.15 -8.47 69.68
N ASP A 29 34.26 -9.38 68.70
CA ASP A 29 34.19 -10.84 68.94
C ASP A 29 35.43 -11.37 69.64
N ALA A 30 36.55 -10.64 69.54
CA ALA A 30 37.79 -10.93 70.24
C ALA A 30 37.82 -10.38 71.68
N ASP A 31 36.85 -9.57 72.09
CA ASP A 31 36.79 -9.00 73.46
C ASP A 31 36.45 -10.13 74.47
N PRO A 32 37.37 -10.47 75.39
CA PRO A 32 37.16 -11.56 76.34
C PRO A 32 35.97 -11.29 77.28
N LEU A 33 35.68 -10.03 77.63
CA LEU A 33 34.55 -9.69 78.50
C LEU A 33 33.21 -9.88 77.80
N TYR A 34 33.15 -9.60 76.49
CA TYR A 34 31.96 -9.91 75.69
C TYR A 34 31.75 -11.43 75.56
N ARG A 35 32.81 -12.19 75.30
CA ARG A 35 32.75 -13.66 75.21
C ARG A 35 32.34 -14.31 76.52
N ASP A 36 32.86 -13.81 77.64
CA ASP A 36 32.48 -14.28 78.97
C ASP A 36 31.02 -13.94 79.29
N CYS A 37 30.56 -12.73 78.95
CA CYS A 37 29.15 -12.34 79.10
C CYS A 37 28.22 -13.25 78.29
N VAL A 38 28.52 -13.47 77.00
CA VAL A 38 27.71 -14.34 76.14
C VAL A 38 27.74 -15.78 76.65
N GLY A 39 28.91 -16.29 77.04
CA GLY A 39 29.05 -17.65 77.59
C GLY A 39 28.36 -17.83 78.95
N GLN A 40 28.23 -16.77 79.75
CA GLN A 40 27.47 -16.78 80.99
C GLN A 40 25.97 -16.70 80.71
N CYS A 41 25.53 -15.79 79.83
CA CYS A 41 24.13 -15.65 79.45
C CYS A 41 23.59 -16.92 78.76
N GLU A 42 24.39 -17.60 77.93
CA GLU A 42 24.02 -18.89 77.34
C GLU A 42 23.81 -20.00 78.39
N LYS A 43 24.43 -19.87 79.58
CA LYS A 43 24.26 -20.82 80.69
C LYS A 43 23.13 -20.45 81.65
N THR A 44 22.89 -19.16 81.87
CA THR A 44 21.93 -18.66 82.88
C THR A 44 20.62 -18.14 82.29
N GLY A 45 20.60 -17.81 80.99
CA GLY A 45 19.48 -17.14 80.33
C GLY A 45 19.31 -15.66 80.70
N CYS A 46 20.30 -15.06 81.36
CA CYS A 46 20.24 -13.68 81.86
C CYS A 46 21.51 -12.89 81.57
N VAL A 47 21.37 -11.59 81.26
CA VAL A 47 22.46 -10.59 81.21
C VAL A 47 22.25 -9.61 82.36
N GLY A 48 23.13 -9.63 83.36
CA GLY A 48 22.97 -8.84 84.58
C GLY A 48 21.66 -9.19 85.32
N GLU A 49 20.81 -8.19 85.58
CA GLU A 49 19.48 -8.37 86.20
C GLU A 49 18.37 -8.71 85.18
N ARG A 50 18.68 -8.74 83.88
CA ARG A 50 17.69 -8.99 82.82
C ARG A 50 17.70 -10.47 82.43
N CYS A 51 16.62 -11.18 82.76
CA CYS A 51 16.41 -12.57 82.38
C CYS A 51 15.37 -12.69 81.26
N PHE A 52 15.66 -13.50 80.23
CA PHE A 52 14.76 -13.67 79.09
C PHE A 52 13.79 -14.83 79.32
N PRO A 53 12.46 -14.62 79.26
CA PRO A 53 11.46 -15.66 79.60
C PRO A 53 11.51 -16.92 78.72
N HIS A 54 12.06 -16.79 77.51
CA HIS A 54 12.22 -17.88 76.54
C HIS A 54 13.54 -18.64 76.72
N CYS A 55 14.49 -18.12 77.49
CA CYS A 55 15.68 -18.81 77.96
C CYS A 55 15.37 -19.55 79.28
N LYS A 56 14.81 -20.77 79.23
CA LYS A 56 14.50 -21.51 80.48
C LYS A 56 15.72 -22.26 81.01
N PHE A 57 16.29 -21.79 82.12
CA PHE A 57 17.32 -22.50 82.90
C PHE A 57 16.97 -22.52 84.40
N SER A 58 17.32 -23.60 85.11
CA SER A 58 17.19 -23.70 86.59
C SER A 58 18.21 -22.81 87.29
N SER A 59 17.89 -22.34 88.51
CA SER A 59 18.76 -21.50 89.36
C SER A 59 20.15 -22.11 89.66
N ASP A 60 20.32 -23.41 89.40
CA ASP A 60 21.57 -24.14 89.64
C ASP A 60 22.35 -24.44 88.34
N GLY A 61 21.99 -23.82 87.21
CA GLY A 61 22.77 -23.89 85.96
C GLY A 61 22.75 -25.27 85.24
N SER A 62 21.81 -26.16 85.59
CA SER A 62 21.59 -27.44 84.90
C SER A 62 20.27 -27.44 84.12
N SER A 63 20.31 -27.95 82.87
CA SER A 63 19.14 -28.03 81.99
C SER A 63 18.15 -29.09 82.47
N LEU A 64 16.92 -28.70 82.78
CA LEU A 64 15.80 -29.64 82.89
C LEU A 64 15.32 -29.96 81.47
N ASP A 65 15.67 -31.17 81.00
CA ASP A 65 15.20 -31.85 79.79
C ASP A 65 15.86 -31.53 78.42
N GLY A 66 17.18 -31.69 78.30
CA GLY A 66 17.85 -31.90 77.00
C GLY A 66 18.27 -30.63 76.23
N PRO A 67 18.75 -30.77 74.97
CA PRO A 67 19.39 -29.66 74.23
C PRO A 67 18.41 -28.51 73.93
N TRP A 68 18.82 -27.28 74.26
CA TRP A 68 18.03 -26.04 74.18
C TRP A 68 17.28 -25.82 72.84
N TYR A 69 17.85 -26.26 71.73
CA TYR A 69 17.24 -26.09 70.41
C TYR A 69 15.97 -26.91 70.22
N MET A 70 15.63 -27.89 71.08
CA MET A 70 14.45 -28.77 70.95
C MET A 70 13.15 -28.22 71.57
N GLN A 71 13.20 -27.18 72.42
CA GLN A 71 12.10 -26.81 73.32
C GLN A 71 11.38 -25.48 73.02
N GLU A 72 11.76 -24.77 71.96
CA GLU A 72 11.12 -23.49 71.60
C GLU A 72 9.78 -23.67 70.85
N PRO A 73 8.73 -22.86 71.14
CA PRO A 73 7.51 -22.83 70.35
C PRO A 73 7.81 -22.59 68.86
N LEU A 74 7.13 -23.31 67.96
CA LEU A 74 7.34 -23.23 66.50
C LEU A 74 7.33 -21.78 65.96
N TYR A 75 6.53 -20.88 66.53
CA TYR A 75 6.48 -19.48 66.12
C TYR A 75 7.71 -18.64 66.55
N LEU A 76 8.37 -19.00 67.66
CA LEU A 76 9.62 -18.37 68.11
C LEU A 76 10.83 -18.89 67.32
N ARG A 77 10.86 -20.20 67.02
CA ARG A 77 11.80 -20.78 66.05
C ARG A 77 11.66 -20.17 64.66
N TRP A 78 10.42 -19.92 64.24
CA TRP A 78 10.13 -19.30 62.95
C TRP A 78 10.51 -17.82 62.90
N LYS A 79 10.40 -17.09 64.02
CA LYS A 79 10.89 -15.69 64.18
C LYS A 79 12.38 -15.58 64.54
N GLN A 80 13.03 -16.72 64.81
CA GLN A 80 14.42 -16.85 65.30
C GLN A 80 14.79 -15.88 66.43
N TRP A 81 13.88 -15.55 67.35
CA TRP A 81 14.21 -14.86 68.61
C TRP A 81 14.64 -15.90 69.63
N ASP A 82 15.80 -16.50 69.37
CA ASP A 82 16.39 -17.52 70.23
C ASP A 82 17.17 -16.87 71.38
N CYS A 83 17.35 -17.65 72.44
CA CYS A 83 18.09 -17.20 73.62
C CYS A 83 19.49 -16.66 73.28
N GLN A 84 20.15 -17.29 72.30
CA GLN A 84 21.50 -16.93 71.87
C GLN A 84 21.56 -15.55 71.22
N SER A 85 20.60 -15.18 70.37
CA SER A 85 20.60 -13.87 69.71
C SER A 85 20.28 -12.72 70.66
N ASP A 86 19.47 -12.94 71.70
CA ASP A 86 19.20 -11.95 72.73
C ASP A 86 20.36 -11.81 73.74
N CYS A 87 21.00 -12.92 74.12
CA CYS A 87 22.23 -12.89 74.90
C CYS A 87 23.35 -12.10 74.20
N ARG A 88 23.63 -12.39 72.93
CA ARG A 88 24.63 -11.65 72.13
C ARG A 88 24.30 -10.17 72.04
N TYR A 89 23.05 -9.83 71.78
CA TYR A 89 22.60 -8.45 71.64
C TYR A 89 22.73 -7.64 72.94
N HIS A 90 22.26 -8.18 74.07
CA HIS A 90 22.30 -7.47 75.33
C HIS A 90 23.72 -7.40 75.93
N CYS A 91 24.53 -8.45 75.79
CA CYS A 91 25.95 -8.40 76.15
C CYS A 91 26.75 -7.39 75.31
N MET A 92 26.45 -7.30 74.01
CA MET A 92 27.04 -6.28 73.14
C MET A 92 26.68 -4.87 73.61
N LEU A 93 25.39 -4.62 73.91
CA LEU A 93 24.93 -3.30 74.37
C LEU A 93 25.54 -2.87 75.71
N ASP A 94 25.59 -3.79 76.69
CA ASP A 94 26.17 -3.48 78.00
C ASP A 94 27.68 -3.22 77.86
N ARG A 95 28.38 -3.98 77.01
CA ARG A 95 29.80 -3.77 76.74
C ARG A 95 30.09 -2.44 76.03
N GLU A 96 29.28 -2.10 75.03
CA GLU A 96 29.43 -0.82 74.32
C GLU A 96 29.05 0.37 75.19
N LYS A 97 28.13 0.19 76.15
CA LYS A 97 27.84 1.21 77.17
C LYS A 97 29.05 1.50 78.07
N GLU A 98 29.71 0.45 78.58
CA GLU A 98 30.95 0.61 79.35
C GLU A 98 32.07 1.29 78.54
N ARG A 99 32.22 0.90 77.27
CA ARG A 99 33.23 1.48 76.37
C ARG A 99 32.94 2.95 76.05
N ALA A 100 31.67 3.31 75.90
CA ALA A 100 31.23 4.68 75.69
C ALA A 100 31.50 5.56 76.91
N GLU A 101 31.30 5.04 78.13
CA GLU A 101 31.64 5.74 79.39
C GLU A 101 33.14 6.03 79.51
N LEU A 102 33.98 5.19 78.89
CA LEU A 102 35.44 5.36 78.81
C LEU A 102 35.91 6.18 77.59
N GLY A 103 35.00 6.69 76.76
CA GLY A 103 35.30 7.53 75.59
C GLY A 103 35.86 6.77 74.38
N TYR A 104 35.74 5.44 74.33
CA TYR A 104 36.20 4.64 73.19
C TYR A 104 35.20 4.63 72.03
N ARG A 105 35.70 4.40 70.80
CA ARG A 105 34.85 4.19 69.62
C ARG A 105 34.23 2.79 69.63
N PRO A 106 33.01 2.63 69.09
CA PRO A 106 32.35 1.34 69.03
C PRO A 106 33.09 0.36 68.13
N PHE A 107 32.97 -0.94 68.42
CA PHE A 107 33.48 -2.00 67.56
C PHE A 107 32.35 -2.75 66.87
N LYS A 108 32.70 -3.43 65.77
CA LYS A 108 31.81 -4.41 65.16
C LYS A 108 31.80 -5.69 65.97
N TYR A 109 30.62 -6.30 66.12
CA TYR A 109 30.40 -7.62 66.70
C TYR A 109 29.76 -8.50 65.63
N HIS A 110 30.32 -9.67 65.37
CA HIS A 110 29.90 -10.59 64.32
C HIS A 110 29.75 -9.91 62.95
N GLY A 111 30.63 -8.95 62.65
CA GLY A 111 30.64 -8.17 61.40
C GLY A 111 29.67 -6.99 61.36
N LYS A 112 28.92 -6.70 62.43
CA LYS A 112 27.84 -5.68 62.46
C LYS A 112 28.12 -4.60 63.49
N TRP A 113 27.64 -3.39 63.23
CA TRP A 113 27.68 -2.30 64.19
C TRP A 113 26.63 -2.48 65.31
N PRO A 114 26.88 -1.96 66.52
CA PRO A 114 25.94 -2.09 67.64
C PRO A 114 24.75 -1.15 67.48
N PHE A 115 23.65 -1.68 66.91
CA PHE A 115 22.39 -0.95 66.74
C PHE A 115 21.45 -1.09 67.94
N ARG A 116 20.59 -0.09 68.17
CA ARG A 116 19.49 -0.15 69.13
C ARG A 116 18.20 -0.63 68.44
N ARG A 117 17.71 -1.80 68.83
CA ARG A 117 16.40 -2.33 68.42
C ARG A 117 15.27 -1.43 68.92
N LEU A 118 14.37 -1.02 68.03
CA LEU A 118 13.16 -0.24 68.33
C LEU A 118 11.93 -0.98 67.82
N TYR A 119 10.92 -1.21 68.67
CA TYR A 119 9.67 -1.90 68.33
C TYR A 119 9.84 -3.25 67.59
N GLY A 120 10.95 -3.96 67.85
CA GLY A 120 11.25 -5.25 67.21
C GLY A 120 12.01 -5.16 65.88
N PHE A 121 12.26 -3.96 65.35
CA PHE A 121 13.13 -3.75 64.18
C PHE A 121 14.60 -3.63 64.60
N GLN A 122 15.49 -4.30 63.86
CA GLN A 122 16.94 -4.25 64.11
C GLN A 122 17.56 -2.93 63.63
N GLU A 123 17.19 -2.46 62.44
CA GLU A 123 17.65 -1.19 61.85
C GLU A 123 16.46 -0.34 61.37
N PRO A 124 15.74 0.35 62.27
CA PRO A 124 14.47 1.00 61.94
C PRO A 124 14.60 2.07 60.85
N VAL A 125 15.75 2.75 60.78
CA VAL A 125 16.00 3.79 59.76
C VAL A 125 16.29 3.16 58.40
N SER A 126 17.13 2.12 58.34
CA SER A 126 17.39 1.35 57.12
C SER A 126 16.10 0.75 56.55
N VAL A 127 15.23 0.18 57.40
CA VAL A 127 13.90 -0.34 57.01
C VAL A 127 13.04 0.74 56.35
N ALA A 128 12.93 1.91 56.99
CA ALA A 128 12.11 3.00 56.48
C ALA A 128 12.62 3.52 55.12
N LEU A 129 13.93 3.67 54.97
CA LEU A 129 14.54 4.15 53.73
C LEU A 129 14.48 3.10 52.61
N SER A 130 14.66 1.81 52.90
CA SER A 130 14.46 0.72 51.92
C SER A 130 13.00 0.64 51.46
N ALA A 131 12.03 0.80 52.36
CA ALA A 131 10.61 0.86 52.00
C ALA A 131 10.26 2.08 51.14
N LEU A 132 10.89 3.23 51.40
CA LEU A 132 10.75 4.41 50.54
C LEU A 132 11.34 4.16 49.15
N ASN A 133 12.54 3.58 49.03
CA ASN A 133 13.10 3.20 47.73
C ASN A 133 12.19 2.23 46.96
N LEU A 134 11.62 1.22 47.64
CA LEU A 134 10.63 0.31 47.06
C LEU A 134 9.43 1.09 46.47
N SER A 135 8.88 2.04 47.24
CA SER A 135 7.76 2.88 46.79
C SER A 135 8.13 3.75 45.58
N MET A 136 9.36 4.27 45.53
CA MET A 136 9.86 5.09 44.43
C MET A 136 10.05 4.28 43.14
N HIS A 137 10.56 3.05 43.24
CA HIS A 137 10.63 2.14 42.09
C HIS A 137 9.25 1.74 41.58
N PHE A 138 8.28 1.47 42.46
CA PHE A 138 6.90 1.18 42.08
C PHE A 138 6.25 2.37 41.35
N HIS A 139 6.38 3.58 41.91
CA HIS A 139 5.86 4.79 41.29
C HIS A 139 6.51 5.07 39.92
N GLY A 140 7.84 4.91 39.81
CA GLY A 140 8.58 5.05 38.56
C GLY A 140 8.13 4.07 37.48
N TRP A 141 8.04 2.78 37.83
CA TRP A 141 7.56 1.73 36.93
C TRP A 141 6.12 1.96 36.47
N LEU A 142 5.20 2.30 37.39
CA LEU A 142 3.81 2.59 37.05
C LEU A 142 3.69 3.81 36.13
N SER A 143 4.46 4.87 36.39
CA SER A 143 4.48 6.04 35.51
C SER A 143 5.02 5.71 34.11
N PHE A 144 5.99 4.82 33.99
CA PHE A 144 6.52 4.36 32.70
C PHE A 144 5.51 3.47 31.96
N PHE A 145 4.82 2.58 32.67
CA PHE A 145 3.75 1.75 32.12
C PHE A 145 2.61 2.60 31.54
N ILE A 146 2.14 3.59 32.31
CA ILE A 146 1.08 4.51 31.85
C ILE A 146 1.53 5.28 30.61
N LEU A 147 2.78 5.76 30.58
CA LEU A 147 3.32 6.47 29.42
C LEU A 147 3.28 5.60 28.15
N LEU A 148 3.79 4.37 28.22
CA LEU A 148 3.90 3.49 27.06
C LEU A 148 2.55 3.05 26.48
N TYR A 149 1.57 2.74 27.33
CA TYR A 149 0.31 2.13 26.90
C TYR A 149 -0.84 3.12 26.74
N TYR A 150 -0.79 4.28 27.40
CA TYR A 150 -1.89 5.24 27.40
C TYR A 150 -1.54 6.63 26.85
N LYS A 151 -0.27 7.02 26.79
CA LYS A 151 0.13 8.35 26.29
C LYS A 151 0.88 8.32 24.97
N LEU A 152 1.71 7.30 24.74
CA LEU A 152 2.42 7.11 23.48
C LEU A 152 1.58 6.29 22.48
N PRO A 153 1.70 6.55 21.17
CA PRO A 153 0.97 5.78 20.16
C PRO A 153 1.46 4.33 20.13
N LEU A 154 0.55 3.41 19.82
CA LEU A 154 0.79 1.97 19.75
C LEU A 154 0.83 1.48 18.30
N LYS A 155 1.55 0.38 18.05
CA LYS A 155 1.50 -0.35 16.78
C LYS A 155 0.11 -0.97 16.57
N PRO A 156 -0.27 -1.35 15.33
CA PRO A 156 -1.57 -1.97 15.04
C PRO A 156 -1.87 -3.25 15.84
N ASP A 157 -0.83 -3.97 16.25
CA ASP A 157 -0.90 -5.16 17.12
C ASP A 157 -0.99 -4.83 18.62
N LYS A 158 -1.26 -3.57 18.97
CA LYS A 158 -1.30 -3.02 20.35
C LYS A 158 0.04 -3.09 21.10
N ARG A 159 1.17 -3.27 20.41
CA ARG A 159 2.51 -3.23 21.04
C ARG A 159 3.09 -1.81 21.05
N PRO A 160 3.85 -1.41 22.08
CA PRO A 160 4.57 -0.13 22.07
C PRO A 160 5.62 -0.06 20.96
N TYR A 161 5.88 1.14 20.43
CA TYR A 161 6.97 1.38 19.47
C TYR A 161 8.37 1.27 20.08
N TYR A 162 8.49 1.33 21.41
CA TYR A 162 9.76 1.29 22.12
C TYR A 162 10.27 -0.16 22.28
N ASP A 163 11.33 -0.51 21.54
CA ASP A 163 11.86 -1.88 21.45
C ASP A 163 12.39 -2.46 22.78
N TYR A 164 12.76 -1.61 23.75
CA TYR A 164 13.31 -2.03 25.04
C TYR A 164 12.26 -2.19 26.14
N THR A 165 10.96 -2.15 25.79
CA THR A 165 9.84 -2.23 26.74
C THR A 165 9.96 -3.40 27.71
N GLY A 166 10.19 -4.62 27.21
CA GLY A 166 10.29 -5.82 28.04
C GLY A 166 11.44 -5.77 29.04
N LEU A 167 12.58 -5.17 28.65
CA LEU A 167 13.76 -5.09 29.51
C LEU A 167 13.50 -4.19 30.73
N TRP A 168 12.86 -3.04 30.52
CA TRP A 168 12.57 -2.11 31.62
C TRP A 168 11.46 -2.59 32.57
N HIS A 169 10.49 -3.38 32.07
CA HIS A 169 9.51 -4.03 32.95
C HIS A 169 10.19 -5.02 33.89
N PHE A 170 11.08 -5.85 33.35
CA PHE A 170 11.81 -6.83 34.16
C PHE A 170 12.77 -6.14 35.15
N TYR A 171 13.45 -5.06 34.74
CA TYR A 171 14.24 -4.22 35.65
C TYR A 171 13.39 -3.70 36.82
N GLY A 172 12.19 -3.17 36.53
CA GLY A 172 11.27 -2.67 37.56
C GLY A 172 10.88 -3.75 38.57
N PHE A 173 10.54 -4.96 38.10
CA PHE A 173 10.22 -6.09 38.98
C PHE A 173 11.41 -6.53 39.85
N LEU A 174 12.61 -6.64 39.27
CA LEU A 174 13.81 -6.99 40.03
C LEU A 174 14.20 -5.91 41.06
N SER A 175 14.06 -4.63 40.70
CA SER A 175 14.33 -3.53 41.64
C SER A 175 13.37 -3.57 42.82
N MET A 176 12.06 -3.73 42.57
CA MET A 176 11.09 -3.85 43.65
C MET A 176 11.34 -5.08 44.53
N ASN A 177 11.73 -6.22 43.92
CA ASN A 177 12.09 -7.42 44.66
C ASN A 177 13.31 -7.20 45.57
N SER A 178 14.36 -6.56 45.07
CA SER A 178 15.58 -6.28 45.84
C SER A 178 15.32 -5.34 47.02
N TRP A 179 14.59 -4.24 46.80
CA TRP A 179 14.25 -3.30 47.87
C TRP A 179 13.28 -3.88 48.91
N PHE A 180 12.41 -4.81 48.49
CA PHE A 180 11.57 -5.58 49.41
C PHE A 180 12.41 -6.46 50.36
N TRP A 181 13.33 -7.26 49.82
CA TRP A 181 14.18 -8.11 50.66
C TRP A 181 15.17 -7.30 51.51
N SER A 182 15.63 -6.15 51.03
CA SER A 182 16.41 -5.20 51.83
C SER A 182 15.63 -4.69 53.04
N ALA A 183 14.37 -4.27 52.86
CA ALA A 183 13.52 -3.86 53.97
C ALA A 183 13.24 -5.00 54.96
N VAL A 184 13.06 -6.23 54.46
CA VAL A 184 12.85 -7.42 55.29
C VAL A 184 14.12 -7.78 56.07
N PHE A 185 15.30 -7.75 55.43
CA PHE A 185 16.58 -8.04 56.07
C PHE A 185 16.90 -7.05 57.20
N HIS A 186 16.78 -5.75 56.94
CA HIS A 186 16.99 -4.70 57.95
C HIS A 186 15.96 -4.73 59.07
N SER A 187 14.78 -5.30 58.81
CA SER A 187 13.78 -5.52 59.85
C SER A 187 14.17 -6.65 60.78
N ARG A 188 14.63 -7.76 60.19
CA ARG A 188 15.06 -8.95 60.91
C ARG A 188 16.11 -9.71 60.12
N ASP A 189 17.26 -9.79 60.76
CA ASP A 189 18.47 -10.39 60.24
C ASP A 189 18.53 -11.87 60.62
N VAL A 190 18.33 -12.71 59.62
CA VAL A 190 18.30 -14.18 59.70
C VAL A 190 19.07 -14.70 58.50
N SER A 191 19.73 -15.85 58.62
CA SER A 191 20.49 -16.47 57.52
C SER A 191 19.70 -16.59 56.21
N LEU A 192 18.38 -16.78 56.28
CA LEU A 192 17.49 -16.78 55.12
C LEU A 192 17.26 -15.38 54.54
N THR A 193 16.93 -14.38 55.37
CA THR A 193 16.68 -13.01 54.90
C THR A 193 17.95 -12.36 54.37
N GLU A 194 19.09 -12.66 54.98
CA GLU A 194 20.43 -12.28 54.54
C GLU A 194 20.74 -12.87 53.14
N LYS A 195 20.55 -14.18 52.95
CA LYS A 195 20.75 -14.83 51.65
C LYS A 195 19.85 -14.25 50.56
N LEU A 196 18.59 -13.97 50.88
CA LEU A 196 17.62 -13.45 49.92
C LEU A 196 17.90 -11.99 49.54
N ASP A 197 18.28 -11.14 50.50
CA ASP A 197 18.68 -9.76 50.23
C ASP A 197 19.88 -9.70 49.29
N TYR A 198 21.00 -10.36 49.66
CA TYR A 198 22.19 -10.38 48.82
C TYR A 198 21.96 -11.06 47.45
N SER A 199 21.19 -12.15 47.39
CA SER A 199 20.86 -12.79 46.11
C SER A 199 20.03 -11.86 45.22
N SER A 200 19.08 -11.13 45.80
CA SER A 200 18.23 -10.19 45.06
C SER A 200 19.00 -8.96 44.57
N ALA A 201 19.95 -8.45 45.37
CA ALA A 201 20.85 -7.35 45.01
C ALA A 201 21.80 -7.73 43.86
N VAL A 202 22.39 -8.93 43.92
CA VAL A 202 23.22 -9.49 42.84
C VAL A 202 22.41 -9.65 41.55
N ALA A 203 21.18 -10.17 41.64
CA ALA A 203 20.30 -10.32 40.49
C ALA A 203 19.95 -8.97 39.85
N LEU A 204 19.66 -7.94 40.67
CA LEU A 204 19.39 -6.59 40.20
C LEU A 204 20.62 -5.96 39.52
N LEU A 205 21.80 -6.02 40.14
CA LEU A 205 23.03 -5.44 39.59
C LEU A 205 23.47 -6.15 38.31
N GLY A 206 23.41 -7.49 38.28
CA GLY A 206 23.71 -8.29 37.09
C GLY A 206 22.77 -7.96 35.93
N TYR A 207 21.46 -7.87 36.20
CA TYR A 207 20.49 -7.49 35.18
C TYR A 207 20.66 -6.04 34.71
N SER A 208 20.96 -5.12 35.62
CA SER A 208 21.19 -3.72 35.31
C SER A 208 22.43 -3.52 34.42
N LEU A 209 23.51 -4.29 34.65
CA LEU A 209 24.68 -4.32 33.76
C LEU A 209 24.34 -4.85 32.35
N LEU A 210 23.55 -5.93 32.28
CA LEU A 210 23.05 -6.46 31.00
C LEU A 210 22.22 -5.42 30.25
N LEU A 211 21.30 -4.77 30.95
CA LEU A 211 20.45 -3.73 30.37
C LEU A 211 21.30 -2.55 29.89
N ALA A 212 22.24 -2.07 30.70
CA ALA A 212 23.16 -0.99 30.34
C ALA A 212 23.93 -1.32 29.05
N THR A 213 24.41 -2.55 28.92
CA THR A 213 25.15 -3.02 27.75
C THR A 213 24.24 -3.08 26.51
N VAL A 214 23.10 -3.77 26.60
CA VAL A 214 22.16 -3.94 25.48
C VAL A 214 21.61 -2.60 24.99
N ARG A 215 21.26 -1.69 25.92
CA ARG A 215 20.72 -0.37 25.58
C ARG A 215 21.79 0.59 25.07
N SER A 216 22.97 0.63 25.67
CA SER A 216 24.03 1.60 25.29
C SER A 216 24.64 1.27 23.92
N PHE A 217 24.88 -0.01 23.64
CA PHE A 217 25.39 -0.45 22.33
C PHE A 217 24.31 -0.57 21.25
N SER A 218 23.05 -0.25 21.57
CA SER A 218 21.91 -0.29 20.65
C SER A 218 21.76 -1.63 19.89
N VAL A 219 21.99 -2.75 20.60
CA VAL A 219 21.94 -4.09 19.99
C VAL A 219 20.48 -4.42 19.65
N ARG A 220 20.15 -4.47 18.35
CA ARG A 220 18.79 -4.73 17.85
C ARG A 220 18.55 -6.17 17.43
N ASP A 221 19.58 -6.80 16.88
CA ASP A 221 19.53 -8.18 16.43
C ASP A 221 19.32 -9.15 17.61
N GLU A 222 18.39 -10.11 17.45
CA GLU A 222 18.03 -11.04 18.51
C GLU A 222 19.18 -11.99 18.85
N ALA A 223 19.94 -12.46 17.86
CA ALA A 223 21.09 -13.33 18.11
C ALA A 223 22.20 -12.57 18.85
N ALA A 224 22.50 -11.33 18.46
CA ALA A 224 23.45 -10.48 19.16
C ALA A 224 23.03 -10.17 20.60
N ARG A 225 21.73 -9.97 20.88
CA ARG A 225 21.22 -9.80 22.24
C ARG A 225 21.46 -11.04 23.09
N VAL A 226 21.21 -12.24 22.54
CA VAL A 226 21.45 -13.50 23.24
C VAL A 226 22.95 -13.71 23.51
N MET A 227 23.82 -13.41 22.54
CA MET A 227 25.27 -13.53 22.71
C MET A 227 25.83 -12.64 23.83
N VAL A 228 25.28 -11.43 24.00
CA VAL A 228 25.68 -10.50 25.07
C VAL A 228 25.03 -10.88 26.40
N ALA A 229 23.77 -11.31 26.39
CA ALA A 229 23.01 -11.63 27.60
C ALA A 229 23.45 -12.93 28.28
N ALA A 230 23.73 -13.99 27.51
CA ALA A 230 23.97 -15.33 28.06
C ALA A 230 25.18 -15.40 29.02
N PRO A 231 26.35 -14.79 28.72
CA PRO A 231 27.49 -14.82 29.65
C PRO A 231 27.22 -14.06 30.96
N LEU A 232 26.54 -12.91 30.88
CA LEU A 232 26.21 -12.10 32.06
C LEU A 232 25.19 -12.81 32.95
N VAL A 233 24.14 -13.37 32.36
CA VAL A 233 23.13 -14.15 33.09
C VAL A 233 23.75 -15.40 33.73
N ALA A 234 24.60 -16.13 33.00
CA ALA A 234 25.30 -17.30 33.54
C ALA A 234 26.19 -16.94 34.72
N PHE A 235 26.94 -15.83 34.63
CA PHE A 235 27.77 -15.33 35.74
C PHE A 235 26.91 -14.98 36.97
N THR A 236 25.84 -14.19 36.79
CA THR A 236 24.96 -13.79 37.89
C THR A 236 24.30 -15.00 38.56
N ILE A 237 23.77 -15.96 37.78
CA ILE A 237 23.16 -17.18 38.33
C ILE A 237 24.20 -18.01 39.09
N THR A 238 25.40 -18.19 38.54
CA THR A 238 26.46 -18.97 39.18
C THR A 238 26.88 -18.35 40.52
N HIS A 239 26.99 -17.03 40.59
CA HIS A 239 27.30 -16.32 41.83
C HIS A 239 26.16 -16.42 42.86
N VAL A 240 24.90 -16.28 42.44
CA VAL A 240 23.73 -16.49 43.33
C VAL A 240 23.67 -17.93 43.86
N LEU A 241 23.98 -18.93 43.03
CA LEU A 241 24.04 -20.33 43.47
C LEU A 241 25.20 -20.56 44.44
N TYR A 242 26.35 -19.92 44.22
CA TYR A 242 27.50 -19.97 45.13
C TYR A 242 27.15 -19.44 46.53
N LEU A 243 26.47 -18.28 46.60
CA LEU A 243 26.04 -17.66 47.87
C LEU A 243 25.04 -18.54 48.63
N ASN A 244 24.09 -19.15 47.91
CA ASN A 244 23.03 -19.93 48.54
C ASN A 244 23.47 -21.33 48.99
N ASN A 245 24.30 -22.02 48.18
CA ASN A 245 24.56 -23.46 48.32
C ASN A 245 25.96 -23.82 48.81
N TYR A 246 26.96 -22.93 48.69
CA TYR A 246 28.36 -23.28 48.98
C TYR A 246 28.91 -22.60 50.24
N LYS A 247 29.22 -21.30 50.16
CA LYS A 247 29.74 -20.54 51.30
C LYS A 247 29.29 -19.10 51.18
N MET A 248 28.55 -18.63 52.17
CA MET A 248 28.12 -17.24 52.26
C MET A 248 29.30 -16.39 52.74
N ASP A 249 30.06 -15.81 51.80
CA ASP A 249 31.18 -14.92 52.07
C ASP A 249 30.79 -13.48 51.71
N TYR A 250 30.48 -12.68 52.73
CA TYR A 250 30.08 -11.28 52.59
C TYR A 250 31.14 -10.45 51.87
N GLY A 251 32.43 -10.65 52.19
CA GLY A 251 33.53 -9.88 51.59
C GLY A 251 33.72 -10.19 50.11
N TRP A 252 33.54 -11.45 49.71
CA TRP A 252 33.53 -11.83 48.29
C TRP A 252 32.31 -11.28 47.55
N ASN A 253 31.12 -11.37 48.15
CA ASN A 253 29.90 -10.83 47.56
C ASN A 253 29.99 -9.32 47.31
N MET A 254 30.48 -8.58 48.29
CA MET A 254 30.65 -7.13 48.21
C MET A 254 31.59 -6.74 47.05
N LYS A 255 32.71 -7.45 46.86
CA LYS A 255 33.62 -7.23 45.73
C LYS A 255 32.93 -7.43 44.38
N VAL A 256 32.15 -8.52 44.24
CA VAL A 256 31.43 -8.82 42.99
C VAL A 256 30.38 -7.75 42.70
N CYS A 257 29.60 -7.32 43.70
CA CYS A 257 28.61 -6.26 43.56
C CYS A 257 29.24 -4.91 43.17
N VAL A 258 30.33 -4.50 43.85
CA VAL A 258 31.06 -3.25 43.52
C VAL A 258 31.62 -3.28 42.11
N VAL A 259 32.20 -4.40 41.66
CA VAL A 259 32.72 -4.53 40.29
C VAL A 259 31.60 -4.41 39.24
N MET A 260 30.46 -5.08 39.44
CA MET A 260 29.31 -4.95 38.53
C MET A 260 28.74 -3.53 38.53
N ALA A 261 28.66 -2.89 39.70
CA ALA A 261 28.16 -1.53 39.87
C ALA A 261 29.07 -0.49 39.17
N VAL A 262 30.39 -0.61 39.30
CA VAL A 262 31.35 0.24 38.58
C VAL A 262 31.24 0.04 37.07
N ALA A 263 31.18 -1.21 36.61
CA ALA A 263 31.09 -1.53 35.19
C ALA A 263 29.84 -0.91 34.54
N GLN A 264 28.66 -1.02 35.17
CA GLN A 264 27.43 -0.43 34.62
C GLN A 264 27.49 1.11 34.59
N LEU A 265 28.07 1.75 35.62
CA LEU A 265 28.18 3.21 35.68
C LEU A 265 29.12 3.73 34.59
N LEU A 266 30.21 3.03 34.31
CA LEU A 266 31.12 3.37 33.22
C LEU A 266 30.45 3.26 31.85
N VAL A 267 29.66 2.22 31.60
CA VAL A 267 28.90 2.05 30.35
C VAL A 267 27.95 3.23 30.13
N TRP A 268 27.21 3.62 31.16
CA TRP A 268 26.31 4.77 31.09
C TRP A 268 27.03 6.11 30.95
N ALA A 269 28.19 6.28 31.60
CA ALA A 269 29.01 7.49 31.47
C ALA A 269 29.54 7.67 30.03
N VAL A 270 30.04 6.58 29.43
CA VAL A 270 30.49 6.58 28.03
C VAL A 270 29.33 6.89 27.10
N TRP A 271 28.17 6.26 27.30
CA TRP A 271 26.98 6.55 26.49
C TRP A 271 26.52 8.01 26.61
N ALA A 272 26.51 8.58 27.82
CA ALA A 272 26.13 9.97 28.06
C ALA A 272 27.11 10.97 27.42
N GLY A 273 28.40 10.61 27.35
CA GLY A 273 29.44 11.41 26.71
C GLY A 273 29.42 11.35 25.18
N VAL A 274 29.11 10.19 24.61
CA VAL A 274 29.10 9.97 23.15
C VAL A 274 27.78 10.42 22.51
N THR A 275 26.65 10.29 23.21
CA THR A 275 25.33 10.57 22.62
C THR A 275 24.86 12.01 22.81
N GLY A 276 24.12 12.51 21.82
CA GLY A 276 23.45 13.82 21.83
C GLY A 276 22.05 13.81 22.45
N HIS A 277 21.74 12.87 23.35
CA HIS A 277 20.39 12.72 23.90
C HIS A 277 19.99 13.96 24.75
N PRO A 278 18.79 14.54 24.58
CA PRO A 278 18.38 15.78 25.25
C PRO A 278 18.38 15.64 26.79
N SER A 279 18.03 14.46 27.30
CA SER A 279 17.98 14.18 28.75
C SER A 279 19.28 13.58 29.33
N ARG A 280 20.42 13.67 28.62
CA ARG A 280 21.71 13.12 29.11
C ARG A 280 22.19 13.72 30.44
N TRP A 281 21.75 14.93 30.79
CA TRP A 281 22.09 15.56 32.07
C TRP A 281 21.50 14.80 33.27
N LYS A 282 20.29 14.21 33.12
CA LYS A 282 19.67 13.37 34.15
C LYS A 282 20.51 12.11 34.39
N LEU A 283 21.03 11.54 33.31
CA LEU A 283 21.91 10.37 33.36
C LEU A 283 23.24 10.70 34.06
N TRP A 284 23.85 11.87 33.79
CA TRP A 284 25.05 12.31 34.50
C TRP A 284 24.84 12.46 36.01
N ILE A 285 23.69 12.99 36.43
CA ILE A 285 23.31 13.07 37.86
C ILE A 285 23.25 11.67 38.48
N VAL A 286 22.63 10.70 37.79
CA VAL A 286 22.54 9.32 38.27
C VAL A 286 23.92 8.66 38.34
N VAL A 287 24.78 8.88 37.35
CA VAL A 287 26.14 8.29 37.32
C VAL A 287 27.03 8.84 38.43
N VAL A 288 27.11 10.17 38.56
CA VAL A 288 27.94 10.82 39.58
C VAL A 288 27.37 10.58 40.97
N GLY A 289 26.05 10.71 41.14
CA GLY A 289 25.37 10.46 42.41
C GLY A 289 25.46 8.99 42.85
N GLY A 290 25.38 8.04 41.91
CA GLY A 290 25.59 6.62 42.17
C GLY A 290 27.02 6.31 42.60
N GLY A 291 28.02 6.89 41.92
CA GLY A 291 29.41 6.76 42.31
C GLY A 291 29.72 7.34 43.70
N LEU A 292 29.14 8.49 44.04
CA LEU A 292 29.25 9.10 45.37
C LEU A 292 28.54 8.27 46.45
N SER A 293 27.35 7.74 46.16
CA SER A 293 26.62 6.89 47.10
C SER A 293 27.42 5.63 47.43
N MET A 294 28.03 4.99 46.44
CA MET A 294 28.88 3.81 46.63
C MET A 294 30.08 4.06 47.57
N MET A 295 30.58 5.29 47.68
CA MET A 295 31.65 5.62 48.64
C MET A 295 31.18 5.51 50.10
N LEU A 296 29.90 5.74 50.38
CA LEU A 296 29.33 5.57 51.72
C LEU A 296 29.34 4.09 52.13
N GLU A 297 29.10 3.18 51.18
CA GLU A 297 29.12 1.73 51.40
C GLU A 297 30.54 1.20 51.64
N ILE A 298 31.56 1.83 51.04
CA ILE A 298 32.97 1.48 51.26
C ILE A 298 33.51 2.04 52.58
N TYR A 299 33.08 3.24 52.99
CA TYR A 299 33.60 3.91 54.18
C TYR A 299 33.03 3.34 55.49
N ASP A 300 31.81 2.76 55.47
CA ASP A 300 31.26 1.86 56.50
C ASP A 300 31.50 2.33 57.95
N PHE A 301 31.09 3.57 58.24
CA PHE A 301 31.28 4.24 59.53
C PHE A 301 30.22 3.83 60.58
N PRO A 302 30.53 3.89 61.89
CA PRO A 302 29.64 3.45 62.96
C PRO A 302 28.36 4.29 63.11
N PRO A 303 27.28 3.71 63.67
CA PRO A 303 25.99 4.37 63.76
C PRO A 303 26.01 5.57 64.71
N TYR A 304 25.49 6.70 64.22
CA TYR A 304 25.19 7.88 65.02
C TYR A 304 24.01 7.60 65.95
N GLU A 305 24.20 7.84 67.25
CA GLU A 305 23.24 7.53 68.33
C GLU A 305 22.73 6.08 68.37
N GLY A 306 23.42 5.14 67.71
CA GLY A 306 23.03 3.74 67.60
C GLY A 306 21.84 3.48 66.66
N LEU A 307 21.49 4.43 65.77
CA LEU A 307 20.34 4.34 64.86
C LEU A 307 20.67 4.54 63.37
N VAL A 308 21.62 5.42 63.02
CA VAL A 308 21.91 5.79 61.62
C VAL A 308 23.37 5.52 61.27
N ASP A 309 23.64 4.58 60.39
CA ASP A 309 24.97 4.25 59.92
C ASP A 309 25.22 4.70 58.46
N ALA A 310 26.39 4.33 57.92
CA ALA A 310 26.75 4.63 56.54
C ALA A 310 25.80 4.00 55.53
N HIS A 311 25.30 2.79 55.81
CA HIS A 311 24.41 2.05 54.95
C HIS A 311 23.00 2.68 54.92
N ALA A 312 22.47 3.15 56.05
CA ALA A 312 21.25 3.96 56.11
C ALA A 312 21.38 5.24 55.26
N LEU A 313 22.51 5.94 55.30
CA LEU A 313 22.71 7.12 54.44
C LEU A 313 22.77 6.77 52.95
N TRP A 314 23.34 5.61 52.57
CA TRP A 314 23.31 5.11 51.21
C TRP A 314 21.87 4.85 50.72
N HIS A 315 21.01 4.28 51.57
CA HIS A 315 19.58 4.13 51.28
C HIS A 315 18.91 5.48 51.08
N ALA A 316 19.26 6.50 51.87
CA ALA A 316 18.71 7.84 51.72
C ALA A 316 19.13 8.53 50.41
N THR A 317 20.39 8.40 49.99
CA THR A 317 20.89 9.06 48.77
C THR A 317 20.35 8.44 47.49
N THR A 318 19.97 7.16 47.50
CA THR A 318 19.43 6.44 46.34
C THR A 318 17.98 6.80 45.99
N ILE A 319 17.19 7.31 46.95
CA ILE A 319 15.79 7.73 46.75
C ILE A 319 15.66 8.81 45.65
N PRO A 320 16.32 9.99 45.74
CA PRO A 320 16.23 11.01 44.71
C PRO A 320 16.86 10.56 43.38
N LEU A 321 17.92 9.74 43.43
CA LEU A 321 18.56 9.20 42.22
C LEU A 321 17.61 8.28 41.45
N THR A 322 16.85 7.44 42.15
CA THR A 322 15.84 6.55 41.57
C THR A 322 14.75 7.35 40.85
N TYR A 323 14.31 8.48 41.40
CA TYR A 323 13.35 9.35 40.73
C TYR A 323 13.90 9.91 39.40
N VAL A 324 15.12 10.43 39.43
CA VAL A 324 15.79 10.98 38.24
C VAL A 324 16.04 9.88 37.19
N TRP A 325 16.36 8.66 37.63
CA TRP A 325 16.54 7.49 36.78
C TRP A 325 15.28 7.12 36.00
N TRP A 326 14.15 6.95 36.68
CA TRP A 326 12.87 6.69 36.00
C TRP A 326 12.40 7.86 35.13
N SER A 327 12.75 9.09 35.50
CA SER A 327 12.51 10.26 34.66
C SER A 327 13.30 10.19 33.34
N PHE A 328 14.57 9.78 33.38
CA PHE A 328 15.38 9.56 32.17
C PHE A 328 14.82 8.44 31.29
N ILE A 329 14.39 7.32 31.88
CA ILE A 329 13.83 6.18 31.12
C ILE A 329 12.57 6.60 30.34
N LYS A 330 11.71 7.43 30.95
CA LYS A 330 10.53 7.99 30.28
C LYS A 330 10.91 8.87 29.10
N ASP A 331 11.83 9.81 29.32
CA ASP A 331 12.29 10.69 28.24
C ASP A 331 12.95 9.91 27.09
N ASP A 332 13.69 8.84 27.40
CA ASP A 332 14.29 7.96 26.39
C ASP A 332 13.23 7.24 25.54
N ALA A 333 12.15 6.77 26.17
CA ALA A 333 11.04 6.14 25.47
C ALA A 333 10.27 7.13 24.57
N GLU A 334 10.02 8.36 25.04
CA GLU A 334 9.41 9.43 24.25
C GLU A 334 10.29 9.81 23.06
N TYR A 335 11.60 9.98 23.29
CA TYR A 335 12.56 10.37 22.26
C TYR A 335 12.68 9.31 21.16
N GLN A 336 12.84 8.03 21.52
CA GLN A 336 12.93 6.93 20.55
C GLN A 336 11.63 6.72 19.78
N THR A 337 10.48 6.79 20.46
CA THR A 337 9.16 6.68 19.81
C THR A 337 8.96 7.82 18.82
N SER A 338 9.29 9.04 19.21
CA SER A 338 9.21 10.22 18.34
C SER A 338 10.17 10.14 17.15
N ALA A 339 11.38 9.61 17.34
CA ALA A 339 12.35 9.42 16.27
C ALA A 339 11.89 8.37 15.24
N LEU A 340 11.16 7.33 15.68
CA LEU A 340 10.54 6.33 14.80
C LEU A 340 9.34 6.90 14.05
N LEU A 341 8.53 7.73 14.70
CA LEU A 341 7.34 8.36 14.10
C LEU A 341 7.69 9.51 13.15
N LYS A 342 8.75 10.29 13.43
CA LYS A 342 9.29 11.32 12.55
C LYS A 342 9.74 10.80 11.17
N LYS A 343 9.76 9.47 10.96
CA LYS A 343 9.93 8.89 9.63
C LYS A 343 8.70 9.06 8.72
N VAL A 344 7.52 9.36 9.27
CA VAL A 344 6.33 9.74 8.49
C VAL A 344 6.24 11.27 8.49
N LYS A 345 6.22 11.88 7.30
CA LYS A 345 6.36 13.34 7.14
C LYS A 345 5.09 14.15 7.47
N PHE A 346 3.93 13.51 7.68
CA PHE A 346 2.65 14.21 7.85
C PHE A 346 1.65 13.41 8.71
N THR A 347 0.73 14.13 9.35
CA THR A 347 -0.40 13.60 10.14
C THR A 347 -1.70 13.53 9.34
N ALA A 348 -2.69 12.76 9.80
CA ALA A 348 -4.01 12.69 9.16
C ALA A 348 -4.74 14.05 9.16
N ASP A 349 -4.57 14.85 10.21
CA ASP A 349 -5.15 16.18 10.33
C ASP A 349 -4.55 17.17 9.31
N GLU A 350 -3.24 17.09 9.07
CA GLU A 350 -2.57 17.87 8.04
C GLU A 350 -3.06 17.50 6.63
N LEU A 351 -3.20 16.20 6.35
CA LEU A 351 -3.78 15.75 5.08
C LEU A 351 -5.20 16.29 4.90
N ARG A 352 -6.06 16.17 5.92
CA ARG A 352 -7.43 16.68 5.87
C ARG A 352 -7.44 18.18 5.61
N ARG A 353 -6.58 18.98 6.27
CA ARG A 353 -6.48 20.43 6.04
C ARG A 353 -6.13 20.76 4.59
N ILE A 354 -5.19 20.03 3.99
CA ILE A 354 -4.75 20.29 2.61
C ILE A 354 -5.83 19.94 1.59
N MET A 355 -6.71 18.98 1.89
CA MET A 355 -7.85 18.64 1.04
C MET A 355 -8.81 19.80 0.77
N ASP A 356 -8.82 20.84 1.61
CA ASP A 356 -9.62 22.05 1.37
C ASP A 356 -9.00 22.95 0.27
N TYR A 357 -7.69 22.83 0.01
CA TYR A 357 -6.98 23.62 -1.00
C TYR A 357 -7.11 23.02 -2.39
N LYS A 358 -8.31 23.13 -2.98
CA LYS A 358 -8.65 22.53 -4.28
C LYS A 358 -7.71 22.87 -5.45
N HIS A 359 -7.00 24.00 -5.41
CA HIS A 359 -6.02 24.39 -6.43
C HIS A 359 -4.67 23.65 -6.30
N ASN A 360 -4.37 23.13 -5.10
CA ASN A 360 -3.13 22.43 -4.79
C ASN A 360 -3.26 20.90 -4.82
N ILE A 361 -4.42 20.40 -5.24
CA ILE A 361 -4.64 18.97 -5.45
C ILE A 361 -4.28 18.60 -6.89
N ARG A 362 -3.69 17.42 -7.11
CA ARG A 362 -3.53 16.78 -8.41
C ARG A 362 -4.06 15.35 -8.33
N ASN A 363 -5.10 15.03 -9.08
CA ASN A 363 -5.55 13.65 -9.25
C ASN A 363 -4.95 13.10 -10.53
N MET A 364 -4.18 12.03 -10.44
CA MET A 364 -3.51 11.47 -11.61
C MET A 364 -3.43 9.95 -11.60
N SER A 365 -3.33 9.36 -12.79
CA SER A 365 -3.06 7.94 -12.98
C SER A 365 -1.71 7.75 -13.69
N VAL A 366 -1.10 6.58 -13.51
CA VAL A 366 0.11 6.21 -14.25
C VAL A 366 -0.24 5.24 -15.38
N ILE A 367 -0.06 5.69 -16.61
CA ILE A 367 -0.31 4.92 -17.83
C ILE A 367 1.02 4.35 -18.30
N ALA A 368 1.09 3.04 -18.48
CA ALA A 368 2.25 2.37 -19.02
C ALA A 368 1.86 1.05 -19.67
N HIS A 369 2.67 0.61 -20.61
CA HIS A 369 2.66 -0.78 -21.05
C HIS A 369 3.27 -1.70 -19.97
N VAL A 370 3.06 -3.02 -20.10
CA VAL A 370 3.71 -4.03 -19.26
C VAL A 370 5.23 -3.80 -19.30
N ASP A 371 5.89 -3.97 -18.16
CA ASP A 371 7.34 -3.87 -18.03
C ASP A 371 8.00 -2.52 -18.38
N HIS A 372 7.25 -1.46 -18.70
CA HIS A 372 7.82 -0.11 -18.88
C HIS A 372 8.35 0.54 -17.59
N GLY A 373 8.30 -0.15 -16.44
CA GLY A 373 8.85 0.31 -15.16
C GLY A 373 7.91 1.21 -14.35
N LYS A 374 6.60 1.07 -14.54
CA LYS A 374 5.54 1.82 -13.86
C LYS A 374 5.61 1.69 -12.32
N SER A 375 5.52 0.46 -11.79
CA SER A 375 5.51 0.19 -10.34
C SER A 375 6.82 0.63 -9.66
N THR A 376 7.93 0.53 -10.38
CA THR A 376 9.24 0.98 -9.91
C THR A 376 9.32 2.50 -9.79
N LEU A 377 8.66 3.21 -10.71
CA LEU A 377 8.59 4.67 -10.70
C LEU A 377 7.63 5.18 -9.61
N THR A 378 6.47 4.54 -9.44
CA THR A 378 5.52 4.87 -8.36
C THR A 378 6.14 4.65 -6.99
N ASP A 379 6.90 3.58 -6.80
CA ASP A 379 7.70 3.34 -5.59
C ASP A 379 8.65 4.49 -5.24
N SER A 380 9.31 5.06 -6.26
CA SER A 380 10.22 6.20 -6.07
C SER A 380 9.48 7.44 -5.58
N LEU A 381 8.22 7.65 -5.99
CA LEU A 381 7.35 8.72 -5.51
C LEU A 381 6.89 8.46 -4.06
N VAL A 382 6.51 7.22 -3.75
CA VAL A 382 6.07 6.79 -2.41
C VAL A 382 7.20 6.93 -1.38
N ALA A 383 8.42 6.57 -1.77
CA ALA A 383 9.60 6.74 -0.91
C ALA A 383 9.88 8.22 -0.58
N ALA A 384 9.67 9.12 -1.53
CA ALA A 384 9.88 10.55 -1.32
C ALA A 384 8.85 11.19 -0.38
N ALA A 385 7.61 10.68 -0.41
CA ALA A 385 6.57 11.03 0.55
C ALA A 385 6.86 10.53 1.98
N GLY A 386 7.95 9.76 2.19
CA GLY A 386 8.33 9.23 3.49
C GLY A 386 7.51 8.02 3.93
N ILE A 387 6.75 7.41 3.03
CA ILE A 387 5.99 6.19 3.30
C ILE A 387 6.95 4.98 3.35
N ILE A 388 8.03 5.01 2.54
CA ILE A 388 9.06 3.97 2.44
C ILE A 388 10.45 4.60 2.55
N ALA A 389 11.43 3.84 3.04
CA ALA A 389 12.83 4.24 3.02
C ALA A 389 13.37 4.30 1.57
N GLN A 390 14.03 5.40 1.21
CA GLN A 390 14.56 5.64 -0.15
C GLN A 390 15.57 4.57 -0.63
N GLU A 391 16.21 3.85 0.28
CA GLU A 391 17.18 2.78 -0.01
C GLU A 391 16.52 1.54 -0.64
N VAL A 392 15.27 1.26 -0.29
CA VAL A 392 14.52 0.07 -0.75
C VAL A 392 13.54 0.41 -1.89
N ALA A 393 13.50 1.68 -2.31
CA ALA A 393 12.63 2.16 -3.37
C ALA A 393 13.00 1.49 -4.71
N GLY A 394 11.98 0.97 -5.40
CA GLY A 394 12.10 0.27 -6.69
C GLY A 394 12.18 -1.26 -6.55
N ASP A 395 12.58 -1.77 -5.38
CA ASP A 395 12.71 -3.22 -5.13
C ASP A 395 11.47 -3.80 -4.42
N VAL A 396 10.72 -2.99 -3.66
CA VAL A 396 9.58 -3.43 -2.82
C VAL A 396 8.27 -3.52 -3.60
N ARG A 397 8.03 -2.61 -4.55
CA ARG A 397 6.79 -2.44 -5.32
C ARG A 397 5.55 -2.38 -4.41
N MET A 398 5.42 -1.31 -3.64
CA MET A 398 4.39 -1.17 -2.59
C MET A 398 2.96 -1.04 -3.14
N THR A 399 2.81 -0.57 -4.37
CA THR A 399 1.51 -0.48 -5.05
C THR A 399 0.97 -1.85 -5.46
N ASP A 400 1.86 -2.83 -5.63
CA ASP A 400 1.51 -4.24 -5.86
C ASP A 400 1.14 -4.85 -4.49
N THR A 401 -0.14 -4.73 -4.14
CA THR A 401 -0.61 -5.09 -2.79
C THR A 401 -0.83 -6.58 -2.61
N ARG A 402 -1.07 -7.31 -3.72
CA ARG A 402 -1.38 -8.74 -3.71
C ARG A 402 -0.13 -9.60 -3.85
N ALA A 403 -0.20 -10.84 -3.36
CA ALA A 403 0.93 -11.77 -3.42
C ALA A 403 1.23 -12.24 -4.86
N ASP A 404 0.20 -12.44 -5.67
CA ASP A 404 0.31 -12.82 -7.08
C ASP A 404 0.84 -11.68 -7.97
N GLU A 405 0.51 -10.42 -7.67
CA GLU A 405 1.13 -9.25 -8.31
C GLU A 405 2.64 -9.24 -8.10
N ALA A 406 3.09 -9.46 -6.85
CA ALA A 406 4.51 -9.47 -6.52
C ALA A 406 5.26 -10.66 -7.16
N GLU A 407 4.64 -11.84 -7.21
CA GLU A 407 5.20 -13.06 -7.83
C GLU A 407 5.30 -12.94 -9.35
N ARG A 408 4.23 -12.47 -10.01
CA ARG A 408 4.18 -12.32 -11.48
C ARG A 408 4.91 -11.07 -11.97
N GLY A 409 5.12 -10.09 -11.09
CA GLY A 409 5.75 -8.82 -11.40
C GLY A 409 4.91 -7.86 -12.24
N ILE A 410 3.59 -8.04 -12.27
CA ILE A 410 2.63 -7.21 -12.99
C ILE A 410 1.60 -6.64 -12.02
N THR A 411 1.16 -5.39 -12.26
CA THR A 411 0.03 -4.81 -11.52
C THR A 411 -1.30 -5.33 -12.08
N ILE A 412 -2.15 -5.88 -11.21
CA ILE A 412 -3.43 -6.51 -11.56
C ILE A 412 -4.60 -5.61 -11.16
N LYS A 413 -4.58 -5.03 -9.95
CA LYS A 413 -5.65 -4.15 -9.44
C LYS A 413 -5.17 -2.72 -9.27
N SER A 414 -6.04 -1.75 -9.57
CA SER A 414 -5.70 -0.35 -9.34
C SER A 414 -5.64 0.00 -7.85
N THR A 415 -4.55 0.62 -7.42
CA THR A 415 -4.30 1.05 -6.03
C THR A 415 -4.12 2.56 -5.96
N GLY A 416 -4.91 3.23 -5.12
CA GLY A 416 -4.77 4.66 -4.83
C GLY A 416 -3.76 4.95 -3.71
N ILE A 417 -2.96 6.00 -3.87
CA ILE A 417 -2.06 6.55 -2.86
C ILE A 417 -2.13 8.07 -2.89
N SER A 418 -2.30 8.71 -1.75
CA SER A 418 -2.15 10.15 -1.61
C SER A 418 -0.72 10.50 -1.18
N LEU A 419 -0.08 11.42 -1.90
CA LEU A 419 1.29 11.88 -1.64
C LEU A 419 1.25 13.34 -1.20
N TYR A 420 1.92 13.63 -0.09
CA TYR A 420 2.16 15.00 0.36
C TYR A 420 3.51 15.48 -0.16
N TYR A 421 3.53 16.66 -0.78
CA TYR A 421 4.76 17.28 -1.26
C TYR A 421 4.76 18.80 -1.02
N GLU A 422 5.88 19.31 -0.53
CA GLU A 422 6.08 20.74 -0.33
C GLU A 422 7.08 21.26 -1.37
N MET A 423 6.62 22.23 -2.16
CA MET A 423 7.43 22.86 -3.20
C MET A 423 8.32 23.97 -2.61
N SER A 424 9.56 24.08 -3.09
CA SER A 424 10.43 25.19 -2.69
C SER A 424 9.95 26.52 -3.28
N ASP A 425 10.13 27.61 -2.53
CA ASP A 425 9.80 28.97 -3.02
C ASP A 425 10.53 29.32 -4.33
N ALA A 426 11.75 28.82 -4.50
CA ALA A 426 12.53 29.02 -5.71
C ALA A 426 11.88 28.36 -6.93
N SER A 427 11.41 27.12 -6.79
CA SER A 427 10.71 26.41 -7.87
C SER A 427 9.38 27.09 -8.22
N LEU A 428 8.66 27.66 -7.25
CA LEU A 428 7.34 28.27 -7.50
C LEU A 428 7.41 29.65 -8.17
N LYS A 429 8.60 30.27 -8.32
CA LYS A 429 8.73 31.58 -8.98
C LYS A 429 8.25 31.57 -10.43
N SER A 430 8.45 30.46 -11.14
CA SER A 430 8.04 30.29 -12.54
C SER A 430 6.62 29.69 -12.68
N TYR A 431 5.96 29.35 -11.58
CA TYR A 431 4.62 28.76 -11.61
C TYR A 431 3.55 29.84 -11.82
N THR A 432 2.72 29.67 -12.84
CA THR A 432 1.70 30.65 -13.25
C THR A 432 0.25 30.25 -12.88
N GLY A 433 0.06 29.07 -12.28
CA GLY A 433 -1.26 28.58 -11.89
C GLY A 433 -1.78 29.15 -10.57
N GLU A 434 -3.09 29.07 -10.37
CA GLU A 434 -3.73 29.37 -9.08
C GLU A 434 -3.23 28.37 -8.00
N ARG A 435 -2.88 28.89 -6.82
CA ARG A 435 -2.41 28.08 -5.68
C ARG A 435 -2.70 28.74 -4.34
N ASN A 436 -2.78 27.93 -3.29
CA ASN A 436 -2.90 28.35 -1.90
C ASN A 436 -1.70 27.82 -1.10
N GLY A 437 -0.65 28.62 -0.94
CA GLY A 437 0.59 28.19 -0.28
C GLY A 437 1.46 27.26 -1.15
N ASN A 438 2.37 26.54 -0.50
CA ASN A 438 3.41 25.72 -1.16
C ASN A 438 3.19 24.20 -0.99
N GLU A 439 2.16 23.82 -0.24
CA GLU A 439 1.82 22.44 0.11
C GLU A 439 0.90 21.85 -0.96
N TYR A 440 1.25 20.70 -1.52
CA TYR A 440 0.47 20.02 -2.57
C TYR A 440 0.09 18.60 -2.15
N LEU A 441 -1.12 18.19 -2.56
CA LEU A 441 -1.64 16.84 -2.38
C LEU A 441 -1.78 16.18 -3.75
N ILE A 442 -1.08 15.07 -3.96
CA ILE A 442 -1.11 14.33 -5.23
C ILE A 442 -1.76 12.98 -4.98
N ASN A 443 -2.97 12.80 -5.49
CA ASN A 443 -3.68 11.52 -5.47
C ASN A 443 -3.26 10.73 -6.71
N LEU A 444 -2.36 9.77 -6.50
CA LEU A 444 -1.86 8.86 -7.53
C LEU A 444 -2.69 7.58 -7.53
N ILE A 445 -3.18 7.19 -8.69
CA ILE A 445 -3.82 5.88 -8.90
C ILE A 445 -2.93 5.07 -9.81
N ASP A 446 -2.34 4.01 -9.26
CA ASP A 446 -1.54 3.09 -10.04
C ASP A 446 -2.49 2.17 -10.82
N SER A 447 -2.47 2.20 -12.15
CA SER A 447 -3.39 1.43 -13.00
C SER A 447 -2.69 0.27 -13.70
N PRO A 448 -3.32 -0.91 -13.84
CA PRO A 448 -2.71 -2.09 -14.46
C PRO A 448 -2.07 -1.82 -15.81
N GLY A 449 -0.89 -2.42 -16.01
CA GLY A 449 -0.14 -2.29 -17.24
C GLY A 449 -0.40 -3.39 -18.25
N HIS A 450 -1.29 -4.35 -17.99
CA HIS A 450 -1.62 -5.47 -18.89
C HIS A 450 -3.02 -5.29 -19.51
N VAL A 451 -3.17 -5.60 -20.80
CA VAL A 451 -4.39 -5.35 -21.60
C VAL A 451 -5.66 -6.00 -21.02
N ASP A 452 -5.55 -7.22 -20.49
CA ASP A 452 -6.65 -7.94 -19.85
C ASP A 452 -7.31 -7.20 -18.66
N PHE A 453 -6.60 -6.25 -18.03
CA PHE A 453 -7.10 -5.44 -16.90
C PHE A 453 -7.41 -3.98 -17.32
N SER A 454 -7.66 -3.74 -18.61
CA SER A 454 -8.03 -2.43 -19.16
C SER A 454 -9.28 -1.80 -18.51
N SER A 455 -10.15 -2.61 -17.92
CA SER A 455 -11.32 -2.14 -17.16
C SER A 455 -10.94 -1.37 -15.89
N GLU A 456 -9.93 -1.84 -15.16
CA GLU A 456 -9.37 -1.17 -13.98
C GLU A 456 -8.69 0.15 -14.39
N VAL A 457 -8.06 0.18 -15.56
CA VAL A 457 -7.49 1.40 -16.13
C VAL A 457 -8.59 2.42 -16.43
N THR A 458 -9.66 2.01 -17.11
CA THR A 458 -10.81 2.87 -17.42
C THR A 458 -11.45 3.43 -16.14
N ALA A 459 -11.57 2.59 -15.10
CA ALA A 459 -12.04 2.98 -13.78
C ALA A 459 -11.18 4.07 -13.14
N ALA A 460 -9.86 3.93 -13.21
CA ALA A 460 -8.93 4.94 -12.71
C ALA A 460 -9.02 6.27 -13.49
N LEU A 461 -9.07 6.22 -14.83
CA LEU A 461 -9.11 7.42 -15.69
C LEU A 461 -10.34 8.30 -15.40
N ARG A 462 -11.49 7.72 -15.08
CA ARG A 462 -12.71 8.50 -14.83
C ARG A 462 -12.56 9.49 -13.66
N ILE A 463 -11.79 9.14 -12.64
CA ILE A 463 -11.62 9.96 -11.42
C ILE A 463 -10.34 10.80 -11.41
N THR A 464 -9.44 10.65 -12.38
CA THR A 464 -8.19 11.42 -12.49
C THR A 464 -8.32 12.62 -13.43
N ASP A 465 -7.51 13.66 -13.22
CA ASP A 465 -7.48 14.90 -14.00
C ASP A 465 -6.27 14.97 -14.95
N GLY A 466 -5.21 14.25 -14.61
CA GLY A 466 -3.98 14.13 -15.39
C GLY A 466 -3.48 12.68 -15.47
N ALA A 467 -2.55 12.41 -16.38
CA ALA A 467 -1.91 11.11 -16.47
C ALA A 467 -0.40 11.22 -16.70
N LEU A 468 0.37 10.39 -16.01
CA LEU A 468 1.79 10.19 -16.29
C LEU A 468 1.95 9.01 -17.24
N VAL A 469 2.39 9.26 -18.47
CA VAL A 469 2.64 8.26 -19.49
C VAL A 469 4.10 7.80 -19.39
N VAL A 470 4.31 6.54 -19.06
CA VAL A 470 5.63 5.92 -18.91
C VAL A 470 5.97 5.12 -20.15
N VAL A 471 7.01 5.54 -20.86
CA VAL A 471 7.43 4.94 -22.13
C VAL A 471 8.88 4.48 -22.01
N ASP A 472 9.17 3.22 -22.31
CA ASP A 472 10.55 2.72 -22.34
C ASP A 472 11.32 3.43 -23.47
N CYS A 473 12.55 3.85 -23.20
CA CYS A 473 13.40 4.50 -24.18
C CYS A 473 13.82 3.60 -25.35
N VAL A 474 13.80 2.28 -25.17
CA VAL A 474 14.17 1.28 -26.19
C VAL A 474 12.93 0.79 -26.93
N GLU A 475 11.88 0.43 -26.20
CA GLU A 475 10.66 -0.12 -26.81
C GLU A 475 9.80 0.99 -27.45
N GLY A 476 9.80 2.19 -26.86
CA GLY A 476 8.97 3.29 -27.34
C GLY A 476 7.49 3.07 -27.05
N VAL A 477 6.62 3.68 -27.87
CA VAL A 477 5.17 3.63 -27.67
C VAL A 477 4.60 2.32 -28.23
N CYS A 478 4.03 1.50 -27.35
CA CYS A 478 3.38 0.22 -27.69
C CYS A 478 1.84 0.35 -27.71
N VAL A 479 1.12 -0.65 -28.25
CA VAL A 479 -0.35 -0.61 -28.45
C VAL A 479 -1.14 -0.29 -27.19
N GLN A 480 -0.73 -0.82 -26.02
CA GLN A 480 -1.43 -0.49 -24.77
C GLN A 480 -1.24 0.96 -24.35
N THR A 481 -0.05 1.52 -24.57
CA THR A 481 0.22 2.93 -24.27
C THR A 481 -0.67 3.81 -25.16
N GLU A 482 -0.75 3.48 -26.45
CA GLU A 482 -1.64 4.16 -27.41
C GLU A 482 -3.13 4.03 -27.02
N THR A 483 -3.59 2.81 -26.74
CA THR A 483 -4.99 2.52 -26.43
C THR A 483 -5.44 3.27 -25.17
N VAL A 484 -4.64 3.22 -24.11
CA VAL A 484 -4.97 3.89 -22.84
C VAL A 484 -4.80 5.40 -22.97
N LEU A 485 -3.82 5.89 -23.73
CA LEU A 485 -3.66 7.31 -23.99
C LEU A 485 -4.85 7.88 -24.77
N ARG A 486 -5.33 7.16 -25.80
CA ARG A 486 -6.56 7.50 -26.54
C ARG A 486 -7.78 7.58 -25.60
N GLN A 487 -7.94 6.63 -24.69
CA GLN A 487 -9.00 6.67 -23.68
C GLN A 487 -8.87 7.87 -22.75
N ALA A 488 -7.65 8.15 -22.29
CA ALA A 488 -7.39 9.28 -21.41
C ALA A 488 -7.75 10.61 -22.09
N LEU A 489 -7.39 10.78 -23.37
CA LEU A 489 -7.74 11.95 -24.17
C LEU A 489 -9.26 12.06 -24.39
N GLY A 490 -9.96 10.95 -24.67
CA GLY A 490 -11.42 10.93 -24.75
C GLY A 490 -12.13 11.33 -23.45
N GLU A 491 -11.52 11.03 -22.30
CA GLU A 491 -11.97 11.47 -20.97
C GLU A 491 -11.49 12.89 -20.60
N ARG A 492 -10.88 13.61 -21.55
CA ARG A 492 -10.29 14.95 -21.42
C ARG A 492 -9.22 15.03 -20.32
N ILE A 493 -8.36 14.02 -20.22
CA ILE A 493 -7.26 13.95 -19.25
C ILE A 493 -6.00 14.51 -19.90
N ARG A 494 -5.25 15.35 -19.17
CA ARG A 494 -4.00 15.92 -19.68
C ARG A 494 -2.81 14.98 -19.43
N PRO A 495 -2.05 14.59 -20.47
CA PRO A 495 -0.87 13.74 -20.31
C PRO A 495 0.39 14.56 -19.96
N VAL A 496 1.29 13.94 -19.22
CA VAL A 496 2.73 14.26 -19.14
C VAL A 496 3.50 12.99 -19.39
N LEU A 497 4.70 13.07 -19.97
CA LEU A 497 5.43 11.88 -20.44
C LEU A 497 6.75 11.71 -19.70
N THR A 498 7.13 10.47 -19.42
CA THR A 498 8.47 10.12 -18.95
C THR A 498 9.08 9.03 -19.83
N VAL A 499 10.26 9.32 -20.38
CA VAL A 499 11.08 8.37 -21.12
C VAL A 499 11.90 7.58 -20.09
N ASN A 500 11.47 6.36 -19.79
CA ASN A 500 11.99 5.53 -18.72
C ASN A 500 13.03 4.50 -19.21
N LYS A 501 13.69 3.83 -18.27
CA LYS A 501 14.77 2.85 -18.49
C LYS A 501 16.00 3.40 -19.22
N MET A 502 16.28 4.69 -19.04
CA MET A 502 17.43 5.35 -19.65
C MET A 502 18.77 4.70 -19.25
N ASP A 503 18.82 3.97 -18.14
CA ASP A 503 19.96 3.15 -17.72
C ASP A 503 20.38 2.09 -18.75
N ARG A 504 19.45 1.55 -19.53
CA ARG A 504 19.75 0.58 -20.61
C ARG A 504 20.60 1.19 -21.71
N CYS A 505 20.41 2.47 -22.04
CA CYS A 505 21.24 3.19 -23.01
C CYS A 505 22.70 3.25 -22.58
N PHE A 506 22.96 3.31 -21.26
CA PHE A 506 24.31 3.42 -20.71
C PHE A 506 24.96 2.07 -20.39
N LEU A 507 24.20 1.14 -19.81
CA LEU A 507 24.73 -0.11 -19.25
C LEU A 507 24.65 -1.29 -20.23
N GLU A 508 23.59 -1.36 -21.05
CA GLU A 508 23.33 -2.49 -21.94
C GLU A 508 23.75 -2.18 -23.37
N LEU A 509 23.14 -1.16 -23.96
CA LEU A 509 23.30 -0.81 -25.38
C LEU A 509 24.53 0.07 -25.65
N GLN A 510 25.03 0.78 -24.63
CA GLN A 510 26.17 1.70 -24.71
C GLN A 510 26.07 2.73 -25.86
N VAL A 511 24.85 3.22 -26.11
CA VAL A 511 24.51 4.10 -27.23
C VAL A 511 25.29 5.42 -27.17
N ASP A 512 25.65 5.95 -28.33
CA ASP A 512 26.24 7.29 -28.42
C ASP A 512 25.19 8.38 -28.13
N GLY A 513 25.64 9.57 -27.72
CA GLY A 513 24.74 10.63 -27.29
C GLY A 513 23.77 11.12 -28.38
N GLU A 514 24.24 11.25 -29.62
CA GLU A 514 23.37 11.71 -30.71
C GLU A 514 22.34 10.65 -31.10
N GLU A 515 22.74 9.37 -31.15
CA GLU A 515 21.81 8.28 -31.43
C GLU A 515 20.75 8.14 -30.31
N ALA A 516 21.16 8.25 -29.04
CA ALA A 516 20.22 8.27 -27.91
C ALA A 516 19.22 9.44 -28.00
N TYR A 517 19.71 10.64 -28.36
CA TYR A 517 18.84 11.81 -28.57
C TYR A 517 17.80 11.56 -29.67
N GLN A 518 18.24 11.05 -30.83
CA GLN A 518 17.33 10.74 -31.95
C GLN A 518 16.28 9.71 -31.55
N THR A 519 16.65 8.69 -30.77
CA THR A 519 15.70 7.72 -30.23
C THR A 519 14.68 8.38 -29.30
N PHE A 520 15.12 9.21 -28.35
CA PHE A 520 14.20 9.91 -27.45
C PHE A 520 13.26 10.85 -28.20
N GLN A 521 13.76 11.57 -29.20
CA GLN A 521 12.96 12.43 -30.06
C GLN A 521 11.86 11.64 -30.77
N ARG A 522 12.20 10.50 -31.40
CA ARG A 522 11.21 9.63 -32.06
C ARG A 522 10.15 9.13 -31.10
N VAL A 523 10.53 8.74 -29.87
CA VAL A 523 9.58 8.29 -28.84
C VAL A 523 8.58 9.41 -28.51
N ILE A 524 9.06 10.63 -28.35
CA ILE A 524 8.22 11.81 -28.06
C ILE A 524 7.33 12.16 -29.26
N GLU A 525 7.88 12.14 -30.47
CA GLU A 525 7.12 12.40 -31.71
C GLU A 525 6.01 11.38 -31.92
N ASN A 526 6.29 10.08 -31.75
CA ASN A 526 5.27 9.02 -31.84
C ASN A 526 4.13 9.23 -30.84
N ALA A 527 4.46 9.61 -29.60
CA ALA A 527 3.44 9.95 -28.60
C ALA A 527 2.62 11.19 -29.02
N ASN A 528 3.27 12.22 -29.56
CA ASN A 528 2.62 13.44 -30.01
C ASN A 528 1.73 13.25 -31.24
N VAL A 529 2.05 12.31 -32.13
CA VAL A 529 1.18 11.94 -33.28
C VAL A 529 -0.14 11.39 -32.76
N ILE A 530 -0.10 10.50 -31.76
CA ILE A 530 -1.32 9.98 -31.12
C ILE A 530 -2.09 11.12 -30.46
N MET A 531 -1.42 11.97 -29.69
CA MET A 531 -2.07 13.10 -29.00
C MET A 531 -2.71 14.09 -29.97
N ALA A 532 -2.08 14.37 -31.12
CA ALA A 532 -2.62 15.25 -32.15
C ALA A 532 -3.83 14.65 -32.88
N THR A 533 -3.85 13.34 -33.06
CA THR A 533 -4.94 12.64 -33.75
C THR A 533 -6.26 12.74 -32.97
N TYR A 534 -6.19 12.80 -31.63
CA TYR A 534 -7.34 12.84 -30.73
C TYR A 534 -7.46 14.19 -29.99
N GLU A 535 -7.09 15.30 -30.63
CA GLU A 535 -7.20 16.64 -30.04
C GLU A 535 -8.68 17.06 -29.82
N ASP A 536 -8.98 17.56 -28.63
CA ASP A 536 -10.26 18.19 -28.29
C ASP A 536 -10.04 19.71 -28.16
N PRO A 537 -10.78 20.57 -28.91
CA PRO A 537 -10.64 22.03 -28.84
C PRO A 537 -10.76 22.62 -27.43
N LEU A 538 -11.53 21.99 -26.53
CA LEU A 538 -11.69 22.45 -25.15
C LEU A 538 -10.48 22.13 -24.26
N LEU A 539 -9.69 21.13 -24.64
CA LEU A 539 -8.50 20.71 -23.90
C LEU A 539 -7.27 21.55 -24.30
N GLY A 540 -7.25 22.02 -25.55
CA GLY A 540 -6.16 22.77 -26.18
C GLY A 540 -4.96 21.87 -26.51
N ASP A 541 -3.78 22.49 -26.69
CA ASP A 541 -2.54 21.75 -26.96
C ASP A 541 -2.22 20.76 -25.83
N VAL A 542 -2.34 19.47 -26.15
CA VAL A 542 -2.06 18.33 -25.27
C VAL A 542 -0.74 17.63 -25.58
N GLN A 543 -0.02 18.10 -26.59
CA GLN A 543 1.26 17.52 -26.97
C GLN A 543 2.32 17.79 -25.90
N VAL A 544 3.30 16.89 -25.82
CA VAL A 544 4.39 16.94 -24.85
C VAL A 544 5.69 17.41 -25.50
N TYR A 545 6.37 18.33 -24.83
CA TYR A 545 7.57 19.02 -25.28
C TYR A 545 8.62 19.07 -24.16
N PRO A 546 9.83 18.52 -24.37
CA PRO A 546 10.91 18.61 -23.38
C PRO A 546 11.28 20.04 -23.01
N GLU A 547 11.32 20.95 -24.00
CA GLU A 547 11.63 22.37 -23.82
C GLU A 547 10.56 23.12 -23.01
N LYS A 548 9.33 22.60 -22.93
CA LYS A 548 8.27 23.13 -22.05
C LYS A 548 8.26 22.47 -20.66
N GLY A 549 9.08 21.44 -20.43
CA GLY A 549 9.14 20.73 -19.15
C GLY A 549 8.09 19.63 -18.95
N THR A 550 7.30 19.28 -19.97
CA THR A 550 6.26 18.24 -19.87
C THR A 550 6.80 16.81 -20.09
N VAL A 551 8.10 16.70 -20.39
CA VAL A 551 8.80 15.42 -20.59
C VAL A 551 9.91 15.26 -19.55
N ALA A 552 9.89 14.14 -18.84
CA ALA A 552 10.96 13.71 -17.97
C ALA A 552 11.76 12.56 -18.61
N PHE A 553 13.04 12.45 -18.23
CA PHE A 553 13.91 11.32 -18.56
C PHE A 553 14.25 10.59 -17.26
N SER A 554 14.00 9.29 -17.21
CA SER A 554 14.05 8.54 -15.96
C SER A 554 14.69 7.15 -16.08
N ALA A 555 15.20 6.68 -14.95
CA ALA A 555 15.55 5.29 -14.72
C ALA A 555 14.93 4.86 -13.38
N GLY A 556 13.67 4.40 -13.43
CA GLY A 556 12.89 4.03 -12.25
C GLY A 556 13.61 3.02 -11.34
N LEU A 557 14.28 2.01 -11.94
CA LEU A 557 15.03 0.97 -11.21
C LEU A 557 16.14 1.54 -10.31
N HIS A 558 16.79 2.61 -10.76
CA HIS A 558 17.86 3.26 -10.00
C HIS A 558 17.37 4.49 -9.23
N GLY A 559 16.08 4.86 -9.34
CA GLY A 559 15.46 5.92 -8.57
C GLY A 559 15.93 7.34 -8.94
N TRP A 560 16.36 7.56 -10.17
CA TRP A 560 16.75 8.90 -10.67
C TRP A 560 15.94 9.31 -11.90
N ALA A 561 15.64 10.61 -11.99
CA ALA A 561 14.97 11.22 -13.13
C ALA A 561 15.28 12.71 -13.19
N PHE A 562 15.13 13.30 -14.37
CA PHE A 562 15.29 14.74 -14.56
C PHE A 562 14.35 15.26 -15.66
N THR A 563 13.99 16.53 -15.54
CA THR A 563 13.44 17.33 -16.64
C THR A 563 14.51 18.30 -17.11
N LEU A 564 14.31 18.93 -18.28
CA LEU A 564 15.24 19.97 -18.74
C LEU A 564 15.29 21.17 -17.77
N THR A 565 14.23 21.41 -17.01
CA THR A 565 14.17 22.42 -15.96
C THR A 565 15.27 22.23 -14.91
N ASN A 566 15.58 21.00 -14.52
CA ASN A 566 16.60 20.71 -13.50
C ASN A 566 17.99 21.15 -13.98
N PHE A 567 18.35 20.81 -15.22
CA PHE A 567 19.62 21.22 -15.81
C PHE A 567 19.64 22.69 -16.20
N ALA A 568 18.52 23.25 -16.66
CA ALA A 568 18.39 24.67 -16.94
C ALA A 568 18.68 25.51 -15.69
N LYS A 569 18.11 25.18 -14.53
CA LYS A 569 18.42 25.82 -13.23
C LYS A 569 19.92 25.79 -12.90
N MET A 570 20.60 24.68 -13.19
CA MET A 570 22.04 24.52 -12.94
C MET A 570 22.93 25.35 -13.88
N TYR A 571 22.53 25.52 -15.14
CA TYR A 571 23.35 26.15 -16.17
C TYR A 571 22.97 27.60 -16.47
N ALA A 572 21.72 28.01 -16.24
CA ALA A 572 21.20 29.36 -16.46
C ALA A 572 22.08 30.42 -15.76
N SER A 573 22.38 30.20 -14.48
CA SER A 573 23.26 31.07 -13.69
C SER A 573 24.70 31.14 -14.22
N LYS A 574 25.22 30.04 -14.80
CA LYS A 574 26.58 29.98 -15.36
C LYS A 574 26.70 30.69 -16.71
N PHE A 575 25.65 30.64 -17.53
CA PHE A 575 25.63 31.28 -18.84
C PHE A 575 25.03 32.69 -18.81
N GLY A 576 24.45 33.13 -17.68
CA GLY A 576 23.79 34.43 -17.56
C GLY A 576 22.52 34.54 -18.41
N VAL A 577 21.80 33.43 -18.58
CA VAL A 577 20.57 33.33 -19.41
C VAL A 577 19.41 32.94 -18.50
N ASP A 578 18.20 33.39 -18.84
CA ASP A 578 16.97 32.97 -18.15
C ASP A 578 16.75 31.44 -18.26
N GLU A 579 16.13 30.85 -17.24
CA GLU A 579 15.86 29.41 -17.19
C GLU A 579 15.02 28.92 -18.39
N SER A 580 13.99 29.69 -18.79
CA SER A 580 13.12 29.33 -19.92
C SER A 580 13.89 29.25 -21.24
N LYS A 581 14.70 30.28 -21.53
CA LYS A 581 15.56 30.32 -22.73
C LYS A 581 16.66 29.27 -22.70
N MET A 582 17.14 28.89 -21.50
CA MET A 582 18.10 27.81 -21.37
C MET A 582 17.46 26.45 -21.70
N MET A 583 16.20 26.21 -21.29
CA MET A 583 15.47 24.99 -21.67
C MET A 583 15.30 24.86 -23.18
N GLU A 584 14.94 25.94 -23.88
CA GLU A 584 14.86 25.97 -25.35
C GLU A 584 16.19 25.60 -26.01
N ARG A 585 17.32 26.08 -25.48
CA ARG A 585 18.66 25.79 -26.01
C ARG A 585 19.13 24.35 -25.73
N LEU A 586 18.62 23.73 -24.66
CA LEU A 586 19.01 22.36 -24.30
C LEU A 586 18.37 21.32 -25.22
N TRP A 587 17.29 21.63 -25.93
CA TRP A 587 16.59 20.70 -26.82
C TRP A 587 16.56 21.20 -28.27
N GLY A 588 16.25 20.29 -29.20
CA GLY A 588 16.12 20.57 -30.62
C GLY A 588 17.46 20.74 -31.36
N GLU A 589 17.42 21.43 -32.50
CA GLU A 589 18.57 21.73 -33.37
C GLU A 589 19.45 22.86 -32.80
N ASN A 590 19.78 22.77 -31.52
CA ASN A 590 20.67 23.70 -30.83
C ASN A 590 21.98 23.00 -30.47
N PHE A 591 23.09 23.55 -30.95
CA PHE A 591 24.44 23.02 -30.77
C PHE A 591 25.30 23.99 -29.97
N PHE A 592 26.21 23.44 -29.17
CA PHE A 592 27.18 24.21 -28.41
C PHE A 592 28.59 23.72 -28.72
N ASP A 593 29.46 24.65 -29.06
CA ASP A 593 30.87 24.37 -29.29
C ASP A 593 31.71 24.96 -28.14
N PRO A 594 32.36 24.12 -27.29
CA PRO A 594 33.21 24.58 -26.21
C PRO A 594 34.41 25.41 -26.67
N ALA A 595 34.88 25.21 -27.91
CA ALA A 595 36.03 25.95 -28.44
C ALA A 595 35.69 27.42 -28.72
N THR A 596 34.52 27.67 -29.31
CA THR A 596 34.04 29.03 -29.61
C THR A 596 33.17 29.63 -28.51
N LYS A 597 32.70 28.81 -27.56
CA LYS A 597 31.75 29.16 -26.49
C LYS A 597 30.45 29.78 -27.01
N LYS A 598 30.06 29.47 -28.24
CA LYS A 598 28.86 30.00 -28.89
C LYS A 598 27.83 28.90 -29.11
N TRP A 599 26.56 29.30 -29.04
CA TRP A 599 25.43 28.48 -29.46
C TRP A 599 25.18 28.67 -30.95
N THR A 600 24.94 27.58 -31.68
CA THR A 600 24.61 27.60 -33.11
C THR A 600 23.39 26.73 -33.37
N THR A 601 22.55 27.12 -34.33
CA THR A 601 21.37 26.34 -34.76
C THR A 601 21.67 25.37 -35.90
N LYS A 602 22.93 25.35 -36.36
CA LYS A 602 23.42 24.43 -37.38
C LYS A 602 24.60 23.67 -36.84
N ASN A 603 24.66 22.38 -37.15
CA ASN A 603 25.85 21.58 -36.90
C ASN A 603 26.99 22.08 -37.79
N THR A 604 28.09 22.52 -37.19
CA THR A 604 29.26 23.05 -37.90
C THR A 604 30.21 21.97 -38.41
N GLY A 605 29.92 20.68 -38.17
CA GLY A 605 30.72 19.53 -38.61
C GLY A 605 32.03 19.35 -37.82
N SER A 606 32.31 20.22 -36.84
CA SER A 606 33.43 20.06 -35.92
C SER A 606 33.15 18.94 -34.92
N ALA A 607 34.14 18.09 -34.63
CA ALA A 607 34.04 17.05 -33.59
C ALA A 607 33.75 17.61 -32.18
N THR A 608 33.99 18.90 -31.95
CA THR A 608 33.69 19.59 -30.68
C THR A 608 32.28 20.17 -30.61
N CYS A 609 31.59 20.31 -31.74
CA CYS A 609 30.27 20.90 -31.80
C CYS A 609 29.22 19.81 -31.58
N LYS A 610 28.69 19.76 -30.35
CA LYS A 610 27.70 18.76 -29.96
C LYS A 610 26.37 19.41 -29.66
N ARG A 611 25.28 18.65 -29.84
CA ARG A 611 23.93 19.09 -29.51
C ARG A 611 23.84 19.45 -28.02
N GLY A 612 23.06 20.47 -27.68
CA GLY A 612 22.92 20.98 -26.32
C GLY A 612 22.56 19.89 -25.31
N PHE A 613 21.56 19.06 -25.63
CA PHE A 613 21.15 17.93 -24.80
C PHE A 613 22.29 16.93 -24.56
N VAL A 614 23.01 16.57 -25.63
CA VAL A 614 24.10 15.60 -25.57
C VAL A 614 25.23 16.11 -24.69
N GLN A 615 25.65 17.36 -24.92
CA GLN A 615 26.78 17.99 -24.24
C GLN A 615 26.51 18.26 -22.74
N PHE A 616 25.31 18.72 -22.40
CA PHE A 616 25.00 19.23 -21.06
C PHE A 616 24.17 18.28 -20.19
N CYS A 617 23.46 17.31 -20.78
CA CYS A 617 22.65 16.34 -20.04
C CYS A 617 23.23 14.93 -20.16
N TYR A 618 23.32 14.38 -21.38
CA TYR A 618 23.66 12.97 -21.59
C TYR A 618 25.12 12.63 -21.23
N GLU A 619 26.10 13.42 -21.69
CA GLU A 619 27.52 13.15 -21.44
C GLU A 619 27.91 13.20 -19.96
N PRO A 620 27.49 14.21 -19.16
CA PRO A 620 27.77 14.22 -17.72
C PRO A 620 27.21 12.97 -17.01
N ILE A 621 26.01 12.53 -17.37
CA ILE A 621 25.39 11.32 -16.82
C ILE A 621 26.21 10.08 -17.20
N LYS A 622 26.55 9.92 -18.49
CA LYS A 622 27.40 8.82 -19.00
C LYS A 622 28.75 8.77 -18.29
N GLN A 623 29.38 9.93 -18.09
CA GLN A 623 30.67 10.04 -17.41
C GLN A 623 30.57 9.59 -15.95
N ILE A 624 29.56 10.04 -15.20
CA ILE A 624 29.36 9.65 -13.80
C ILE A 624 29.11 8.16 -13.70
N ILE A 625 28.18 7.61 -14.50
CA ILE A 625 27.86 6.17 -14.51
C ILE A 625 29.12 5.35 -14.81
N ASN A 626 29.88 5.71 -15.84
CA ASN A 626 31.12 5.00 -16.18
C ASN A 626 32.18 5.09 -15.09
N THR A 627 32.33 6.22 -14.39
CA THR A 627 33.27 6.33 -13.28
C THR A 627 32.85 5.53 -12.05
N CYS A 628 31.55 5.42 -11.79
CA CYS A 628 31.02 4.57 -10.72
C CYS A 628 31.19 3.08 -11.05
N MET A 629 30.90 2.67 -12.29
CA MET A 629 31.00 1.26 -12.73
C MET A 629 32.45 0.76 -12.82
N ASN A 630 33.40 1.65 -13.11
CA ASN A 630 34.84 1.34 -13.13
C ASN A 630 35.56 1.63 -11.79
N ASP A 631 34.81 1.91 -10.72
CA ASP A 631 35.32 2.22 -9.37
C ASP A 631 36.41 3.31 -9.32
N GLN A 632 36.35 4.31 -10.21
CA GLN A 632 37.32 5.41 -10.29
C GLN A 632 37.02 6.51 -9.25
N LYS A 633 37.11 6.16 -7.96
CA LYS A 633 36.77 7.04 -6.82
C LYS A 633 37.55 8.37 -6.84
N ASP A 634 38.82 8.36 -7.24
CA ASP A 634 39.67 9.56 -7.31
C ASP A 634 39.14 10.63 -8.27
N LYS A 635 38.46 10.22 -9.36
CA LYS A 635 37.83 11.14 -10.32
C LYS A 635 36.40 11.47 -9.92
N LEU A 636 35.68 10.52 -9.32
CA LEU A 636 34.28 10.67 -8.94
C LEU A 636 34.08 11.77 -7.89
N TRP A 637 34.84 11.76 -6.79
CA TRP A 637 34.62 12.71 -5.69
C TRP A 637 34.80 14.19 -6.09
N PRO A 638 35.86 14.57 -6.84
CA PRO A 638 35.99 15.94 -7.35
C PRO A 638 34.84 16.35 -8.28
N MET A 639 34.29 15.42 -9.09
CA MET A 639 33.14 15.69 -9.95
C MET A 639 31.87 15.94 -9.12
N LEU A 640 31.59 15.09 -8.14
CA LEU A 640 30.43 15.25 -7.24
C LEU A 640 30.51 16.54 -6.42
N GLN A 641 31.70 16.92 -5.96
CA GLN A 641 31.91 18.18 -5.25
C GLN A 641 31.61 19.40 -6.14
N LYS A 642 31.99 19.39 -7.42
CA LYS A 642 31.65 20.45 -8.39
C LYS A 642 30.15 20.54 -8.68
N LEU A 643 29.43 19.43 -8.55
CA LEU A 643 27.99 19.35 -8.72
C LEU A 643 27.22 19.66 -7.43
N GLY A 644 27.91 19.87 -6.30
CA GLY A 644 27.29 20.12 -5.00
C GLY A 644 26.68 18.88 -4.34
N VAL A 645 27.05 17.68 -4.79
CA VAL A 645 26.52 16.41 -4.26
C VAL A 645 27.34 15.96 -3.07
N VAL A 646 26.72 15.89 -1.89
CA VAL A 646 27.35 15.45 -0.64
C VAL A 646 26.86 14.04 -0.28
N MET A 647 27.80 13.12 -0.12
CA MET A 647 27.55 11.71 0.21
C MET A 647 27.98 11.42 1.65
N LYS A 648 27.24 10.56 2.35
CA LYS A 648 27.57 10.12 3.72
C LYS A 648 28.79 9.19 3.74
N SER A 649 29.40 8.99 4.91
CA SER A 649 30.65 8.21 5.02
C SER A 649 30.47 6.74 4.64
N ASP A 650 29.38 6.13 5.08
CA ASP A 650 28.97 4.75 4.77
C ASP A 650 28.64 4.55 3.29
N GLU A 651 28.04 5.55 2.65
CA GLU A 651 27.70 5.49 1.22
C GLU A 651 28.94 5.53 0.31
N LYS A 652 30.08 6.05 0.80
CA LYS A 652 31.35 6.11 0.05
C LYS A 652 32.05 4.76 -0.08
N ASP A 653 31.70 3.81 0.79
CA ASP A 653 32.27 2.47 0.81
C ASP A 653 31.64 1.56 -0.25
N LEU A 654 30.45 1.92 -0.77
CA LEU A 654 29.79 1.21 -1.86
C LEU A 654 30.66 1.18 -3.13
N MET A 655 30.45 0.16 -3.98
CA MET A 655 31.16 -0.05 -5.25
C MET A 655 30.19 -0.44 -6.37
N GLY A 656 30.58 -0.22 -7.63
CA GLY A 656 29.79 -0.60 -8.82
C GLY A 656 28.35 -0.08 -8.84
N LYS A 657 27.38 -0.97 -9.14
CA LYS A 657 25.95 -0.63 -9.27
C LYS A 657 25.33 0.01 -8.01
N PRO A 658 25.54 -0.51 -6.78
CA PRO A 658 25.09 0.16 -5.56
C PRO A 658 25.58 1.60 -5.39
N LEU A 659 26.87 1.86 -5.69
CA LEU A 659 27.44 3.21 -5.63
C LEU A 659 26.79 4.13 -6.67
N MET A 660 26.68 3.66 -7.91
CA MET A 660 26.01 4.39 -8.99
C MET A 660 24.55 4.73 -8.60
N LYS A 661 23.77 3.76 -8.11
CA LYS A 661 22.38 3.97 -7.66
C LYS A 661 22.33 5.10 -6.64
N ARG A 662 23.19 5.06 -5.61
CA ARG A 662 23.18 6.07 -4.53
C ARG A 662 23.62 7.45 -4.99
N VAL A 663 24.64 7.53 -5.83
CA VAL A 663 25.11 8.80 -6.40
C VAL A 663 24.01 9.46 -7.24
N MET A 664 23.36 8.69 -8.11
CA MET A 664 22.30 9.20 -8.98
C MET A 664 21.05 9.61 -8.20
N GLN A 665 20.65 8.85 -7.17
CA GLN A 665 19.53 9.21 -6.29
C GLN A 665 19.74 10.54 -5.55
N THR A 666 20.98 10.85 -5.18
CA THR A 666 21.31 12.10 -4.47
C THR A 666 21.46 13.27 -5.44
N TRP A 667 22.01 13.02 -6.65
CA TRP A 667 22.23 14.06 -7.64
C TRP A 667 20.95 14.46 -8.39
N LEU A 668 20.20 13.48 -8.90
CA LEU A 668 18.97 13.68 -9.68
C LEU A 668 17.83 12.82 -9.11
N PRO A 669 17.27 13.17 -7.93
CA PRO A 669 16.20 12.38 -7.32
C PRO A 669 14.97 12.31 -8.22
N ALA A 670 14.51 11.09 -8.54
CA ALA A 670 13.39 10.91 -9.47
C ALA A 670 12.11 11.62 -9.02
N SER A 671 11.83 11.57 -7.72
CA SER A 671 10.63 12.16 -7.15
C SER A 671 10.55 13.67 -7.33
N THR A 672 11.65 14.40 -7.13
CA THR A 672 11.66 15.85 -7.29
C THR A 672 11.31 16.26 -8.72
N ALA A 673 11.95 15.62 -9.71
CA ALA A 673 11.71 15.92 -11.13
C ALA A 673 10.26 15.62 -11.55
N LEU A 674 9.75 14.45 -11.16
CA LEU A 674 8.39 14.01 -11.52
C LEU A 674 7.31 14.82 -10.81
N LEU A 675 7.45 15.08 -9.50
CA LEU A 675 6.46 15.85 -8.73
C LEU A 675 6.42 17.31 -9.19
N GLU A 676 7.57 17.92 -9.48
CA GLU A 676 7.64 19.26 -10.05
C GLU A 676 6.93 19.32 -11.41
N MET A 677 7.22 18.38 -12.33
CA MET A 677 6.54 18.28 -13.61
C MET A 677 5.01 18.14 -13.45
N MET A 678 4.56 17.27 -12.56
CA MET A 678 3.13 17.04 -12.31
C MET A 678 2.44 18.30 -11.78
N ILE A 679 3.03 19.00 -10.81
CA ILE A 679 2.44 20.20 -10.22
C ILE A 679 2.34 21.33 -11.25
N PHE A 680 3.35 21.48 -12.11
CA PHE A 680 3.41 22.50 -13.14
C PHE A 680 2.42 22.28 -14.28
N HIS A 681 2.33 21.04 -14.78
CA HIS A 681 1.65 20.78 -16.05
C HIS A 681 0.29 20.10 -15.91
N LEU A 682 0.06 19.32 -14.84
CA LEU A 682 -1.25 18.72 -14.60
C LEU A 682 -2.21 19.76 -14.01
N PRO A 683 -3.49 19.76 -14.43
CA PRO A 683 -4.48 20.70 -13.94
C PRO A 683 -4.92 20.36 -12.51
N SER A 684 -5.36 21.38 -11.77
CA SER A 684 -6.09 21.17 -10.52
C SER A 684 -7.52 20.69 -10.81
N PRO A 685 -8.19 20.01 -9.85
CA PRO A 685 -9.61 19.67 -9.93
C PRO A 685 -10.50 20.85 -10.35
N SER A 686 -10.26 22.03 -9.78
CA SER A 686 -11.05 23.22 -10.09
C SER A 686 -10.89 23.69 -11.53
N LYS A 687 -9.71 23.49 -12.14
CA LYS A 687 -9.49 23.79 -13.57
C LYS A 687 -10.04 22.68 -14.47
N ALA A 688 -9.81 21.42 -14.10
CA ALA A 688 -10.19 20.25 -14.89
C ALA A 688 -11.71 20.10 -15.01
N GLN A 689 -12.45 20.25 -13.91
CA GLN A 689 -13.90 20.06 -13.92
C GLN A 689 -14.65 21.06 -14.80
N ARG A 690 -14.08 22.26 -15.04
CA ARG A 690 -14.70 23.29 -15.90
C ARG A 690 -14.96 22.80 -17.32
N TYR A 691 -13.98 22.10 -17.91
CA TYR A 691 -14.09 21.57 -19.26
C TYR A 691 -14.50 20.09 -19.30
N ARG A 692 -14.44 19.37 -18.16
CA ARG A 692 -14.86 17.95 -18.08
C ARG A 692 -16.34 17.75 -17.76
N VAL A 693 -17.02 18.73 -17.17
CA VAL A 693 -18.43 18.60 -16.74
C VAL A 693 -19.34 18.08 -17.85
N GLU A 694 -19.12 18.49 -19.09
CA GLU A 694 -19.88 18.06 -20.27
C GLU A 694 -19.78 16.55 -20.55
N ASN A 695 -18.60 15.96 -20.35
CA ASN A 695 -18.38 14.52 -20.55
C ASN A 695 -18.83 13.70 -19.34
N LEU A 696 -18.82 14.31 -18.15
CA LEU A 696 -19.10 13.62 -16.89
C LEU A 696 -20.59 13.58 -16.53
N TYR A 697 -21.33 14.67 -16.67
CA TYR A 697 -22.71 14.78 -16.17
C TYR A 697 -23.73 14.52 -17.28
N GLU A 698 -24.73 13.67 -17.03
CA GLU A 698 -25.77 13.37 -18.02
C GLU A 698 -26.91 14.40 -18.06
N GLY A 699 -27.05 15.20 -17.01
CA GLY A 699 -28.13 16.17 -16.91
C GLY A 699 -27.87 17.48 -17.67
N PRO A 700 -28.83 18.42 -17.61
CA PRO A 700 -28.72 19.73 -18.25
C PRO A 700 -27.52 20.54 -17.70
N MET A 701 -26.80 21.24 -18.60
CA MET A 701 -25.56 21.97 -18.24
C MET A 701 -25.81 23.30 -17.53
N ASP A 702 -27.07 23.76 -17.52
CA ASP A 702 -27.61 24.92 -16.83
C ASP A 702 -28.12 24.59 -15.42
N ASP A 703 -28.14 23.31 -15.05
CA ASP A 703 -28.58 22.86 -13.73
C ASP A 703 -27.59 23.23 -12.61
N VAL A 704 -28.09 23.28 -11.38
CA VAL A 704 -27.32 23.62 -10.17
C VAL A 704 -26.19 22.60 -9.96
N TYR A 705 -26.44 21.31 -10.19
CA TYR A 705 -25.44 20.26 -10.05
C TYR A 705 -24.30 20.39 -11.08
N ALA A 706 -24.63 20.67 -12.35
CA ALA A 706 -23.63 20.89 -13.40
C ALA A 706 -22.77 22.12 -13.08
N THR A 707 -23.39 23.20 -12.61
CA THR A 707 -22.67 24.41 -12.20
C THR A 707 -21.78 24.16 -10.97
N ALA A 708 -22.24 23.38 -10.01
CA ALA A 708 -21.48 23.04 -8.82
C ALA A 708 -20.26 22.14 -9.13
N ILE A 709 -20.41 21.16 -10.04
CA ILE A 709 -19.29 20.39 -10.60
C ILE A 709 -18.34 21.32 -11.35
N ARG A 710 -18.84 22.18 -12.26
CA ARG A 710 -18.00 23.10 -13.04
C ARG A 710 -17.11 23.98 -12.15
N ASN A 711 -17.63 24.42 -11.02
CA ASN A 711 -16.93 25.30 -10.07
C ASN A 711 -16.09 24.54 -9.03
N CYS A 712 -16.22 23.20 -8.95
CA CYS A 712 -15.68 22.38 -7.86
C CYS A 712 -16.03 23.04 -6.52
N ASP A 713 -17.34 23.20 -6.27
CA ASP A 713 -17.87 23.94 -5.12
C ASP A 713 -17.99 23.02 -3.90
N PRO A 714 -17.23 23.28 -2.81
CA PRO A 714 -17.29 22.47 -1.60
C PRO A 714 -18.60 22.66 -0.82
N ASP A 715 -19.30 23.79 -0.99
CA ASP A 715 -20.54 24.08 -0.27
C ASP A 715 -21.79 23.86 -1.15
N GLY A 716 -21.59 23.41 -2.39
CA GLY A 716 -22.63 23.00 -3.32
C GLY A 716 -23.24 21.62 -3.01
N PRO A 717 -24.20 21.15 -3.84
CA PRO A 717 -24.80 19.83 -3.69
C PRO A 717 -23.74 18.73 -3.84
N LEU A 718 -23.86 17.67 -3.04
CA LEU A 718 -22.96 16.52 -3.13
C LEU A 718 -23.13 15.84 -4.49
N MET A 719 -22.05 15.75 -5.25
CA MET A 719 -21.92 14.93 -6.45
C MET A 719 -20.67 14.09 -6.31
N LEU A 720 -20.82 12.79 -6.03
CA LEU A 720 -19.70 11.85 -5.85
C LEU A 720 -19.87 10.68 -6.80
N TYR A 721 -18.81 10.32 -7.53
CA TYR A 721 -18.79 9.15 -8.40
C TYR A 721 -18.00 8.01 -7.76
N VAL A 722 -18.64 6.86 -7.55
CA VAL A 722 -17.98 5.62 -7.13
C VAL A 722 -17.51 4.89 -8.38
N SER A 723 -16.20 4.72 -8.50
CA SER A 723 -15.55 4.12 -9.67
C SER A 723 -15.36 2.61 -9.50
N LYS A 724 -14.96 2.16 -8.30
CA LYS A 724 -14.69 0.75 -8.02
C LYS A 724 -15.02 0.36 -6.58
N MET A 725 -15.27 -0.93 -6.37
CA MET A 725 -15.44 -1.52 -5.05
C MET A 725 -14.16 -2.27 -4.66
N ILE A 726 -13.53 -1.85 -3.56
CA ILE A 726 -12.28 -2.45 -3.07
C ILE A 726 -12.62 -3.45 -1.97
N PRO A 727 -12.18 -4.73 -2.06
CA PRO A 727 -12.41 -5.69 -0.99
C PRO A 727 -11.68 -5.28 0.30
N ALA A 728 -12.36 -5.36 1.44
CA ALA A 728 -11.75 -5.16 2.74
C ALA A 728 -10.94 -6.39 3.18
N SER A 729 -9.94 -6.18 4.04
CA SER A 729 -9.23 -7.28 4.73
C SER A 729 -10.18 -8.11 5.61
N ASP A 730 -11.22 -7.46 6.14
CA ASP A 730 -12.28 -8.12 6.89
C ASP A 730 -13.21 -8.84 5.93
N LYS A 731 -13.08 -10.18 5.89
CA LYS A 731 -13.82 -11.08 4.98
C LYS A 731 -15.32 -10.74 4.95
N GLY A 732 -15.76 -10.13 3.84
CA GLY A 732 -17.18 -9.93 3.53
C GLY A 732 -17.68 -8.50 3.37
N ARG A 733 -16.82 -7.47 3.43
CA ARG A 733 -17.22 -6.07 3.14
C ARG A 733 -16.38 -5.45 2.03
N PHE A 734 -16.97 -4.49 1.33
CA PHE A 734 -16.29 -3.70 0.31
C PHE A 734 -16.28 -2.21 0.69
N PHE A 735 -15.21 -1.53 0.29
CA PHE A 735 -15.10 -0.08 0.29
C PHE A 735 -15.55 0.44 -1.06
N ALA A 736 -16.46 1.41 -1.08
CA ALA A 736 -16.79 2.16 -2.28
C ALA A 736 -15.72 3.23 -2.49
N PHE A 737 -14.86 3.07 -3.50
CA PHE A 737 -13.79 4.02 -3.82
C PHE A 737 -14.20 4.91 -5.00
N GLY A 738 -14.03 6.22 -4.83
CA GLY A 738 -14.52 7.19 -5.77
C GLY A 738 -13.94 8.58 -5.57
N ARG A 739 -14.56 9.57 -6.21
CA ARG A 739 -14.17 10.98 -6.13
C ARG A 739 -15.38 11.85 -5.87
N VAL A 740 -15.20 12.85 -4.99
CA VAL A 740 -16.15 13.93 -4.78
C VAL A 740 -15.92 15.00 -5.84
N PHE A 741 -16.89 15.25 -6.71
CA PHE A 741 -16.82 16.32 -7.72
C PHE A 741 -17.39 17.65 -7.18
N SER A 742 -18.45 17.59 -6.38
CA SER A 742 -19.07 18.76 -5.74
C SER A 742 -19.54 18.39 -4.32
N GLY A 743 -19.61 19.38 -3.43
CA GLY A 743 -20.03 19.23 -2.04
C GLY A 743 -18.99 18.54 -1.13
N LYS A 744 -19.44 18.04 0.01
CA LYS A 744 -18.63 17.26 0.97
C LYS A 744 -19.35 15.99 1.38
N VAL A 745 -18.61 14.90 1.54
CA VAL A 745 -19.13 13.65 2.11
C VAL A 745 -18.62 13.50 3.53
N SER A 746 -19.51 13.23 4.48
CA SER A 746 -19.18 13.10 5.90
C SER A 746 -19.63 11.77 6.46
N THR A 747 -18.95 11.30 7.50
CA THR A 747 -19.36 10.13 8.26
C THR A 747 -20.76 10.35 8.86
N GLY A 748 -21.67 9.41 8.63
CA GLY A 748 -23.08 9.49 9.05
C GLY A 748 -24.03 10.17 8.05
N LEU A 749 -23.50 10.81 7.00
CA LEU A 749 -24.32 11.50 6.00
C LEU A 749 -25.23 10.52 5.26
N LYS A 750 -26.52 10.86 5.14
CA LYS A 750 -27.48 10.12 4.32
C LYS A 750 -27.30 10.50 2.85
N VAL A 751 -26.90 9.52 2.05
CA VAL A 751 -26.68 9.67 0.63
C VAL A 751 -27.72 8.89 -0.17
N ARG A 752 -28.10 9.48 -1.30
CA ARG A 752 -28.90 8.88 -2.34
C ARG A 752 -27.97 8.22 -3.34
N ILE A 753 -28.14 6.92 -3.54
CA ILE A 753 -27.32 6.06 -4.41
C ILE A 753 -28.08 5.84 -5.71
N MET A 754 -27.55 6.36 -6.81
CA MET A 754 -28.05 6.16 -8.17
C MET A 754 -27.15 5.16 -8.87
N GLY A 755 -27.69 3.99 -9.21
CA GLY A 755 -26.97 2.97 -9.98
C GLY A 755 -26.86 3.34 -11.47
N PRO A 756 -26.12 2.53 -12.26
CA PRO A 756 -25.86 2.81 -13.67
C PRO A 756 -27.11 2.82 -14.55
N ASN A 757 -28.19 2.16 -14.14
CA ASN A 757 -29.44 2.09 -14.90
C ASN A 757 -30.50 3.05 -14.38
N TYR A 758 -30.12 3.96 -13.49
CA TYR A 758 -31.03 4.95 -12.92
C TYR A 758 -31.48 5.95 -14.00
N VAL A 759 -32.80 6.15 -14.12
CA VAL A 759 -33.39 7.19 -14.96
C VAL A 759 -34.10 8.19 -14.04
N PRO A 760 -33.83 9.51 -14.17
CA PRO A 760 -34.53 10.54 -13.43
C PRO A 760 -36.05 10.38 -13.50
N GLY A 761 -36.72 10.41 -12.34
CA GLY A 761 -38.17 10.19 -12.21
C GLY A 761 -38.60 8.74 -11.93
N GLU A 762 -37.77 7.74 -12.23
CA GLU A 762 -38.04 6.35 -11.88
C GLU A 762 -37.50 6.00 -10.48
N LYS A 763 -38.06 4.95 -9.85
CA LYS A 763 -37.53 4.37 -8.60
C LYS A 763 -36.57 3.20 -8.83
N LYS A 764 -36.36 2.82 -10.09
CA LYS A 764 -35.49 1.70 -10.47
C LYS A 764 -34.04 2.07 -10.18
N ASP A 765 -33.29 1.15 -9.55
CA ASP A 765 -31.85 1.31 -9.27
C ASP A 765 -31.51 2.54 -8.39
N LEU A 766 -32.42 2.87 -7.46
CA LEU A 766 -32.30 4.00 -6.55
C LEU A 766 -32.41 3.56 -5.09
N TYR A 767 -31.43 3.93 -4.27
CA TYR A 767 -31.39 3.60 -2.84
C TYR A 767 -31.01 4.80 -1.99
N VAL A 768 -31.38 4.79 -0.70
CA VAL A 768 -30.96 5.82 0.27
C VAL A 768 -30.34 5.14 1.48
N LYS A 769 -29.10 5.51 1.81
CA LYS A 769 -28.36 4.92 2.93
C LYS A 769 -27.37 5.90 3.56
N SER A 770 -27.04 5.69 4.82
CA SER A 770 -26.02 6.47 5.51
C SER A 770 -24.62 5.93 5.25
N VAL A 771 -23.67 6.81 4.97
CA VAL A 771 -22.24 6.50 4.94
C VAL A 771 -21.80 6.16 6.37
N GLN A 772 -21.28 4.95 6.61
CA GLN A 772 -20.89 4.54 7.96
C GLN A 772 -19.56 5.17 8.40
N ARG A 773 -18.59 5.26 7.48
CA ARG A 773 -17.26 5.85 7.70
C ARG A 773 -16.69 6.36 6.37
N THR A 774 -15.98 7.48 6.45
CA THR A 774 -15.19 8.05 5.37
C THR A 774 -13.69 7.80 5.63
N VAL A 775 -12.96 7.36 4.60
CA VAL A 775 -11.57 6.88 4.72
C VAL A 775 -10.73 7.45 3.57
N ILE A 776 -9.52 7.91 3.90
CA ILE A 776 -8.47 8.22 2.94
C ILE A 776 -7.70 6.94 2.64
N TRP A 777 -7.59 6.61 1.36
CA TRP A 777 -6.96 5.37 0.90
C TRP A 777 -5.45 5.58 0.69
N MET A 778 -4.62 4.88 1.48
CA MET A 778 -3.15 5.00 1.47
C MET A 778 -2.51 3.62 1.20
N GLY A 779 -2.87 3.00 0.07
CA GLY A 779 -2.41 1.66 -0.29
C GLY A 779 -2.82 0.61 0.74
N LYS A 780 -1.85 0.08 1.50
CA LYS A 780 -2.11 -0.92 2.57
C LYS A 780 -2.64 -0.32 3.87
N ARG A 781 -2.57 1.01 4.05
CA ARG A 781 -3.07 1.72 5.24
C ARG A 781 -4.34 2.49 4.90
N GLN A 782 -5.21 2.62 5.90
CA GLN A 782 -6.49 3.29 5.80
C GLN A 782 -6.60 4.27 6.95
N GLU A 783 -6.79 5.55 6.63
CA GLU A 783 -6.93 6.61 7.63
C GLU A 783 -8.36 7.11 7.63
N THR A 784 -9.03 7.04 8.78
CA THR A 784 -10.42 7.51 8.92
C THR A 784 -10.46 9.01 9.08
N VAL A 785 -11.36 9.67 8.35
CA VAL A 785 -11.58 11.11 8.43
C VAL A 785 -13.06 11.44 8.61
N GLU A 786 -13.35 12.59 9.20
CA GLU A 786 -14.73 13.01 9.47
C GLU A 786 -15.48 13.33 8.17
N ASP A 787 -14.83 14.08 7.29
CA ASP A 787 -15.38 14.50 6.00
C ASP A 787 -14.30 14.64 4.92
N VAL A 788 -14.73 14.60 3.66
CA VAL A 788 -13.88 14.83 2.48
C VAL A 788 -14.56 15.80 1.51
N PRO A 789 -13.91 16.92 1.15
CA PRO A 789 -14.49 17.90 0.24
C PRO A 789 -14.26 17.57 -1.24
N CYS A 790 -14.98 18.27 -2.11
CA CYS A 790 -14.87 18.18 -3.56
C CYS A 790 -13.42 18.32 -4.06
N GLY A 791 -13.12 17.61 -5.14
CA GLY A 791 -11.79 17.54 -5.75
C GLY A 791 -10.93 16.37 -5.26
N ASN A 792 -11.31 15.69 -4.18
CA ASN A 792 -10.54 14.60 -3.57
C ASN A 792 -11.11 13.21 -3.86
N THR A 793 -10.23 12.21 -3.83
CA THR A 793 -10.61 10.79 -3.81
C THR A 793 -10.97 10.35 -2.39
N VAL A 794 -11.88 9.40 -2.28
CA VAL A 794 -12.43 8.95 -1.00
C VAL A 794 -12.85 7.48 -1.06
N ALA A 795 -12.64 6.76 0.04
CA ALA A 795 -13.21 5.44 0.26
C ALA A 795 -14.32 5.52 1.32
N MET A 796 -15.43 4.83 1.08
CA MET A 796 -16.59 4.84 1.97
C MET A 796 -16.99 3.43 2.39
N VAL A 797 -17.46 3.30 3.63
CA VAL A 797 -17.94 2.03 4.20
C VAL A 797 -19.46 2.06 4.37
N GLY A 798 -20.12 0.91 4.12
CA GLY A 798 -21.54 0.70 4.41
C GLY A 798 -22.49 0.85 3.21
N LEU A 799 -21.94 1.01 2.00
CA LEU A 799 -22.71 1.15 0.75
C LEU A 799 -22.64 -0.11 -0.15
N ASP A 800 -21.89 -1.12 0.28
CA ASP A 800 -21.55 -2.33 -0.47
C ASP A 800 -22.73 -3.23 -0.83
N GLN A 801 -23.83 -3.16 -0.08
CA GLN A 801 -25.04 -3.93 -0.39
C GLN A 801 -25.81 -3.36 -1.58
N TYR A 802 -25.71 -2.05 -1.82
CA TYR A 802 -26.54 -1.32 -2.79
C TYR A 802 -25.78 -0.99 -4.07
N ILE A 803 -24.46 -0.85 -3.99
CA ILE A 803 -23.60 -0.60 -5.14
C ILE A 803 -23.12 -1.94 -5.70
N THR A 804 -23.35 -2.14 -7.00
CA THR A 804 -22.83 -3.30 -7.73
C THR A 804 -21.42 -3.02 -8.24
N LYS A 805 -21.27 -2.12 -9.22
CA LYS A 805 -19.97 -1.81 -9.86
C LYS A 805 -19.57 -0.35 -9.68
N ASN A 806 -20.41 0.54 -10.18
CA ASN A 806 -20.28 1.98 -10.05
C ASN A 806 -21.62 2.58 -9.60
N ALA A 807 -21.58 3.80 -9.08
CA ALA A 807 -22.76 4.54 -8.68
C ALA A 807 -22.45 6.03 -8.59
N THR A 808 -23.48 6.85 -8.79
CA THR A 808 -23.43 8.28 -8.46
C THR A 808 -24.12 8.50 -7.13
N LEU A 809 -23.47 9.19 -6.20
CA LEU A 809 -24.00 9.52 -4.89
C LEU A 809 -24.30 11.01 -4.78
N THR A 810 -25.48 11.33 -4.26
CA THR A 810 -25.92 12.70 -3.98
C THR A 810 -26.51 12.82 -2.57
N ASN A 811 -26.78 14.04 -2.12
CA ASN A 811 -27.49 14.25 -0.85
C ASN A 811 -28.95 13.75 -0.98
N GLU A 812 -29.53 13.26 0.12
CA GLU A 812 -30.92 12.75 0.14
C GLU A 812 -31.96 13.75 -0.39
N LYS A 813 -31.72 15.05 -0.23
CA LYS A 813 -32.64 16.14 -0.62
C LYS A 813 -32.60 16.46 -2.13
N GLU A 814 -31.59 15.98 -2.85
CA GLU A 814 -31.34 16.33 -4.25
C GLU A 814 -32.10 15.37 -5.16
N VAL A 815 -33.40 15.63 -5.31
CA VAL A 815 -34.30 14.72 -6.05
C VAL A 815 -34.13 14.85 -7.57
N ASP A 816 -33.74 16.04 -8.03
CA ASP A 816 -33.62 16.38 -9.46
C ASP A 816 -32.23 16.06 -10.05
N ALA A 817 -31.32 15.54 -9.23
CA ALA A 817 -29.97 15.20 -9.67
C ALA A 817 -29.96 14.07 -10.71
N HIS A 818 -29.13 14.24 -11.75
CA HIS A 818 -28.88 13.22 -12.77
C HIS A 818 -27.62 12.43 -12.44
N PRO A 819 -27.49 11.18 -12.91
CA PRO A 819 -26.27 10.40 -12.71
C PRO A 819 -25.09 10.98 -13.50
N ILE A 820 -23.88 10.74 -13.00
CA ILE A 820 -22.64 10.90 -13.77
C ILE A 820 -22.60 9.73 -14.76
N ARG A 821 -22.27 10.02 -16.02
CA ARG A 821 -22.27 9.06 -17.13
C ARG A 821 -21.50 7.80 -16.76
N ALA A 822 -22.04 6.63 -17.05
CA ALA A 822 -21.34 5.38 -16.80
C ALA A 822 -20.05 5.27 -17.62
N MET A 823 -19.11 4.42 -17.18
CA MET A 823 -17.88 4.16 -17.92
C MET A 823 -18.15 3.26 -19.12
N LYS A 824 -17.58 3.62 -20.27
CA LYS A 824 -17.55 2.74 -21.44
C LYS A 824 -16.26 1.95 -21.41
N PHE A 825 -16.35 0.64 -21.24
CA PHE A 825 -15.18 -0.23 -21.33
C PHE A 825 -14.79 -0.42 -22.79
N SER A 826 -13.50 -0.31 -23.09
CA SER A 826 -12.99 -0.51 -24.46
C SER A 826 -12.96 -1.98 -24.87
N VAL A 827 -12.96 -2.89 -23.90
CA VAL A 827 -12.87 -4.33 -24.12
C VAL A 827 -14.14 -4.98 -23.60
N SER A 828 -14.68 -5.89 -24.40
CA SER A 828 -15.82 -6.72 -24.00
C SER A 828 -15.34 -8.04 -23.38
N PRO A 829 -16.05 -8.58 -22.37
CA PRO A 829 -15.72 -9.87 -21.80
C PRO A 829 -16.15 -11.00 -22.75
N VAL A 830 -15.23 -11.43 -23.63
CA VAL A 830 -15.50 -12.42 -24.69
C VAL A 830 -15.23 -13.86 -24.26
N VAL A 831 -14.30 -14.07 -23.31
CA VAL A 831 -13.89 -15.39 -22.83
C VAL A 831 -14.78 -15.81 -21.66
N ARG A 832 -15.42 -16.97 -21.77
CA ARG A 832 -16.35 -17.51 -20.78
C ARG A 832 -15.87 -18.85 -20.23
N VAL A 833 -16.08 -19.09 -18.94
CA VAL A 833 -15.88 -20.41 -18.31
C VAL A 833 -17.11 -20.73 -17.46
N ALA A 834 -17.58 -21.97 -17.55
CA ALA A 834 -18.59 -22.50 -16.64
C ALA A 834 -17.93 -22.98 -15.35
N VAL A 835 -18.52 -22.62 -14.22
CA VAL A 835 -18.02 -22.92 -12.87
C VAL A 835 -19.08 -23.66 -12.07
N GLN A 836 -18.68 -24.75 -11.44
CA GLN A 836 -19.53 -25.56 -10.58
C GLN A 836 -18.82 -25.82 -9.24
N CYS A 837 -19.57 -26.05 -8.18
CA CYS A 837 -18.99 -26.52 -6.92
C CYS A 837 -18.60 -27.99 -7.03
N LYS A 838 -17.40 -28.34 -6.55
CA LYS A 838 -17.05 -29.76 -6.40
C LYS A 838 -17.94 -30.46 -5.38
N VAL A 839 -18.32 -29.74 -4.32
CA VAL A 839 -19.24 -30.22 -3.29
C VAL A 839 -20.55 -29.44 -3.40
N ALA A 840 -21.67 -30.15 -3.64
CA ALA A 840 -22.98 -29.53 -3.85
C ALA A 840 -23.46 -28.65 -2.67
N SER A 841 -23.02 -28.95 -1.44
CA SER A 841 -23.37 -28.14 -0.25
C SER A 841 -22.76 -26.74 -0.25
N ASP A 842 -21.69 -26.51 -1.04
CA ASP A 842 -21.03 -25.21 -1.15
C ASP A 842 -21.68 -24.29 -2.20
N LEU A 843 -22.75 -24.73 -2.87
CA LEU A 843 -23.47 -23.93 -3.86
C LEU A 843 -23.89 -22.53 -3.34
N PRO A 844 -24.39 -22.37 -2.09
CA PRO A 844 -24.67 -21.03 -1.56
C PRO A 844 -23.43 -20.14 -1.46
N LYS A 845 -22.25 -20.72 -1.17
CA LYS A 845 -20.98 -20.00 -1.14
C LYS A 845 -20.54 -19.59 -2.54
N LEU A 846 -20.75 -20.43 -3.55
CA LEU A 846 -20.47 -20.08 -4.94
C LEU A 846 -21.36 -18.95 -5.42
N VAL A 847 -22.67 -19.00 -5.18
CA VAL A 847 -23.60 -17.95 -5.57
C VAL A 847 -23.26 -16.61 -4.90
N GLU A 848 -22.94 -16.63 -3.61
CA GLU A 848 -22.48 -15.43 -2.90
C GLU A 848 -21.09 -14.97 -3.38
N GLY A 849 -20.19 -15.91 -3.66
CA GLY A 849 -18.85 -15.62 -4.18
C GLY A 849 -18.89 -14.97 -5.55
N LEU A 850 -19.75 -15.44 -6.46
CA LEU A 850 -19.97 -14.86 -7.78
C LEU A 850 -20.53 -13.43 -7.68
N LYS A 851 -21.45 -13.17 -6.74
CA LYS A 851 -21.94 -11.80 -6.48
C LYS A 851 -20.82 -10.89 -5.99
N ARG A 852 -19.89 -11.39 -5.18
CA ARG A 852 -18.74 -10.62 -4.68
C ARG A 852 -17.70 -10.37 -5.77
N LEU A 853 -17.43 -11.38 -6.61
CA LEU A 853 -16.56 -11.26 -7.76
C LEU A 853 -17.09 -10.20 -8.73
N ALA A 854 -18.38 -10.24 -9.07
CA ALA A 854 -19.05 -9.26 -9.92
C ALA A 854 -19.03 -7.82 -9.37
N LYS A 855 -18.83 -7.65 -8.06
CA LYS A 855 -18.63 -6.34 -7.42
C LYS A 855 -17.17 -5.90 -7.44
N SER A 856 -16.24 -6.82 -7.21
CA SER A 856 -14.81 -6.50 -7.13
C SER A 856 -14.22 -6.09 -8.47
N ASP A 857 -14.65 -6.71 -9.57
CA ASP A 857 -14.11 -6.44 -10.90
C ASP A 857 -15.13 -5.69 -11.77
N PRO A 858 -14.78 -4.52 -12.34
CA PRO A 858 -15.70 -3.74 -13.17
C PRO A 858 -16.18 -4.46 -14.45
N MET A 859 -15.37 -5.36 -15.02
CA MET A 859 -15.62 -5.97 -16.33
C MET A 859 -16.12 -7.40 -16.26
N VAL A 860 -15.83 -8.12 -15.18
CA VAL A 860 -16.34 -9.48 -15.03
C VAL A 860 -17.88 -9.49 -15.11
N VAL A 861 -18.43 -10.44 -15.86
CA VAL A 861 -19.86 -10.69 -15.93
C VAL A 861 -20.11 -12.09 -15.43
N CYS A 862 -20.86 -12.21 -14.34
CA CYS A 862 -21.32 -13.48 -13.81
C CYS A 862 -22.79 -13.65 -14.15
N SER A 863 -23.13 -14.69 -14.90
CA SER A 863 -24.50 -15.01 -15.29
C SER A 863 -24.83 -16.46 -14.98
N ILE A 864 -26.13 -16.77 -14.91
CA ILE A 864 -26.63 -18.14 -14.79
C ILE A 864 -27.35 -18.43 -16.10
N GLU A 865 -26.93 -19.50 -16.80
CA GLU A 865 -27.62 -19.96 -17.99
C GLU A 865 -28.87 -20.78 -17.64
N GLU A 866 -29.80 -20.94 -18.58
CA GLU A 866 -31.02 -21.72 -18.37
C GLU A 866 -30.75 -23.20 -18.05
N SER A 867 -29.59 -23.71 -18.51
CA SER A 867 -29.05 -25.03 -18.15
C SER A 867 -28.75 -25.17 -16.65
N GLY A 868 -28.71 -24.06 -15.90
CA GLY A 868 -28.30 -24.01 -14.50
C GLY A 868 -26.80 -23.84 -14.30
N GLU A 869 -26.01 -23.69 -15.37
CA GLU A 869 -24.58 -23.45 -15.29
C GLU A 869 -24.26 -22.00 -14.88
N HIS A 870 -23.30 -21.83 -13.99
CA HIS A 870 -22.79 -20.51 -13.62
C HIS A 870 -21.63 -20.14 -14.52
N ILE A 871 -21.80 -19.08 -15.31
CA ILE A 871 -20.81 -18.61 -16.26
C ILE A 871 -20.10 -17.38 -15.72
N ILE A 872 -18.77 -17.37 -15.86
CA ILE A 872 -17.92 -16.21 -15.62
C ILE A 872 -17.31 -15.78 -16.95
N ALA A 873 -17.58 -14.55 -17.36
CA ALA A 873 -17.01 -13.93 -18.55
C ALA A 873 -15.97 -12.88 -18.17
N GLY A 874 -14.78 -12.95 -18.78
CA GLY A 874 -13.68 -11.99 -18.63
C GLY A 874 -13.13 -11.53 -19.99
N ALA A 875 -12.25 -10.54 -19.98
CA ALA A 875 -11.64 -10.02 -21.22
C ALA A 875 -10.65 -10.99 -21.86
N GLY A 876 -9.91 -11.76 -21.05
CA GLY A 876 -8.84 -12.62 -21.52
C GLY A 876 -8.58 -13.76 -20.55
N GLU A 877 -7.71 -14.68 -20.96
CA GLU A 877 -7.38 -15.90 -20.21
C GLU A 877 -6.75 -15.57 -18.85
N LEU A 878 -5.80 -14.64 -18.81
CA LEU A 878 -5.11 -14.25 -17.59
C LEU A 878 -6.07 -13.59 -16.60
N HIS A 879 -6.93 -12.69 -17.07
CA HIS A 879 -7.93 -12.07 -16.21
C HIS A 879 -8.89 -13.13 -15.63
N LEU A 880 -9.36 -14.07 -16.44
CA LEU A 880 -10.26 -15.12 -15.95
C LEU A 880 -9.57 -16.08 -14.96
N GLU A 881 -8.30 -16.41 -15.17
CA GLU A 881 -7.50 -17.18 -14.21
C GLU A 881 -7.48 -16.51 -12.83
N ILE A 882 -7.25 -15.20 -12.78
CA ILE A 882 -7.23 -14.43 -11.53
C ILE A 882 -8.63 -14.35 -10.92
N CYS A 883 -9.67 -14.12 -11.72
CA CYS A 883 -11.05 -14.11 -11.23
C CYS A 883 -11.45 -15.44 -10.59
N LEU A 884 -11.05 -16.57 -11.20
CA LEU A 884 -11.32 -17.90 -10.67
C LEU A 884 -10.56 -18.14 -9.37
N LYS A 885 -9.32 -17.66 -9.27
CA LYS A 885 -8.52 -17.73 -8.04
C LYS A 885 -9.13 -16.87 -6.93
N ASP A 886 -9.49 -15.62 -7.22
CA ASP A 886 -10.19 -14.72 -6.29
C ASP A 886 -11.52 -15.33 -5.80
N LEU A 887 -12.27 -15.97 -6.71
CA LEU A 887 -13.50 -16.66 -6.37
C LEU A 887 -13.26 -17.80 -5.38
N GLN A 888 -12.30 -18.68 -5.68
CA GLN A 888 -11.99 -19.85 -4.88
C GLN A 888 -11.38 -19.46 -3.52
N ASP A 889 -10.30 -18.68 -3.53
CA ASP A 889 -9.48 -18.40 -2.34
C ASP A 889 -10.14 -17.35 -1.43
N ASP A 890 -10.57 -16.21 -1.99
CA ASP A 890 -11.03 -15.06 -1.20
C ASP A 890 -12.54 -15.08 -0.96
N PHE A 891 -13.35 -15.33 -1.99
CA PHE A 891 -14.80 -15.16 -1.90
C PHE A 891 -15.55 -16.40 -1.42
N MET A 892 -15.09 -17.60 -1.77
CA MET A 892 -15.65 -18.88 -1.31
C MET A 892 -14.95 -19.43 -0.06
N GLY A 893 -13.85 -18.81 0.39
CA GLY A 893 -13.11 -19.20 1.57
C GLY A 893 -12.31 -20.51 1.40
N GLY A 894 -11.78 -20.74 0.19
CA GLY A 894 -10.98 -21.91 -0.18
C GLY A 894 -11.79 -23.13 -0.64
N ALA A 895 -13.10 -23.00 -0.87
CA ALA A 895 -13.91 -24.12 -1.36
C ALA A 895 -13.61 -24.42 -2.84
N GLU A 896 -13.37 -25.70 -3.13
CA GLU A 896 -12.93 -26.13 -4.46
C GLU A 896 -14.04 -25.98 -5.53
N ILE A 897 -13.65 -25.42 -6.67
CA ILE A 897 -14.50 -25.27 -7.85
C ILE A 897 -14.04 -26.18 -8.99
N ILE A 898 -14.99 -26.65 -9.79
CA ILE A 898 -14.76 -27.32 -11.07
C ILE A 898 -14.99 -26.26 -12.15
N LYS A 899 -14.01 -26.09 -13.04
CA LYS A 899 -14.09 -25.17 -14.18
C LYS A 899 -14.14 -25.96 -15.49
N SER A 900 -14.95 -25.51 -16.43
CA SER A 900 -14.95 -26.01 -17.80
C SER A 900 -13.77 -25.45 -18.59
N ASP A 901 -13.57 -25.99 -19.80
CA ASP A 901 -12.72 -25.35 -20.78
C ASP A 901 -13.29 -23.96 -21.16
N PRO A 902 -12.42 -22.98 -21.47
CA PRO A 902 -12.85 -21.65 -21.87
C PRO A 902 -13.55 -21.70 -23.24
N VAL A 903 -14.66 -20.98 -23.33
CA VAL A 903 -15.50 -20.89 -24.53
C VAL A 903 -15.63 -19.42 -24.94
N VAL A 904 -15.82 -19.20 -26.23
CA VAL A 904 -15.99 -17.87 -26.83
C VAL A 904 -17.46 -17.61 -27.14
N SER A 905 -17.89 -16.36 -26.99
CA SER A 905 -19.21 -15.91 -27.43
C SER A 905 -19.19 -15.57 -28.92
N PHE A 906 -20.08 -16.17 -29.70
CA PHE A 906 -20.25 -15.82 -31.12
C PHE A 906 -21.36 -14.77 -31.28
N ARG A 907 -21.50 -14.24 -32.49
CA ARG A 907 -22.68 -13.45 -32.90
C ARG A 907 -23.31 -14.03 -34.15
N GLU A 908 -24.59 -13.78 -34.33
CA GLU A 908 -25.33 -14.20 -35.51
C GLU A 908 -25.54 -13.00 -36.44
N THR A 909 -25.27 -13.17 -37.73
CA THR A 909 -25.47 -12.12 -38.74
C THR A 909 -26.08 -12.70 -40.01
N VAL A 910 -26.33 -11.86 -41.02
CA VAL A 910 -26.87 -12.26 -42.32
C VAL A 910 -25.94 -11.77 -43.43
N LEU A 911 -25.77 -12.57 -44.48
CA LEU A 911 -24.88 -12.23 -45.58
C LEU A 911 -25.57 -11.38 -46.64
N GLU A 912 -26.85 -11.64 -46.92
CA GLU A 912 -27.59 -11.03 -48.02
C GLU A 912 -28.97 -10.55 -47.53
N ARG A 913 -29.70 -9.83 -48.39
CA ARG A 913 -31.12 -9.56 -48.14
C ARG A 913 -31.92 -10.88 -48.18
N SER A 914 -32.96 -10.99 -47.36
CA SER A 914 -33.91 -12.11 -47.40
C SER A 914 -34.35 -12.38 -48.85
N CYS A 915 -34.31 -13.66 -49.26
CA CYS A 915 -34.65 -14.04 -50.63
C CYS A 915 -36.12 -13.76 -51.02
N ARG A 916 -36.99 -13.58 -50.03
CA ARG A 916 -38.39 -13.16 -50.15
C ARG A 916 -38.89 -12.53 -48.85
N THR A 917 -39.98 -11.77 -48.94
CA THR A 917 -40.72 -11.31 -47.76
C THR A 917 -41.35 -12.49 -47.03
N VAL A 918 -41.03 -12.66 -45.75
CA VAL A 918 -41.59 -13.72 -44.90
C VAL A 918 -42.78 -13.21 -44.10
N MET A 919 -43.69 -14.11 -43.74
CA MET A 919 -44.89 -13.77 -42.97
C MET A 919 -45.09 -14.71 -41.78
N SER A 920 -45.54 -14.17 -40.65
CA SER A 920 -46.02 -14.96 -39.51
C SER A 920 -47.38 -14.44 -39.04
N LYS A 921 -48.25 -15.38 -38.63
CA LYS A 921 -49.60 -15.11 -38.10
C LYS A 921 -49.56 -15.10 -36.57
N SER A 922 -50.46 -14.32 -35.96
CA SER A 922 -50.70 -14.37 -34.51
C SER A 922 -51.39 -15.66 -34.08
N PRO A 923 -51.31 -16.04 -32.79
CA PRO A 923 -52.04 -17.20 -32.26
C PRO A 923 -53.55 -17.14 -32.56
N ASN A 924 -54.14 -15.94 -32.53
CA ASN A 924 -55.54 -15.72 -32.93
C ASN A 924 -55.78 -15.67 -34.45
N LYS A 925 -54.72 -15.82 -35.28
CA LYS A 925 -54.73 -15.83 -36.76
C LYS A 925 -55.20 -14.53 -37.45
N HIS A 926 -55.51 -13.49 -36.69
CA HIS A 926 -56.04 -12.23 -37.21
C HIS A 926 -54.96 -11.20 -37.56
N ASN A 927 -53.80 -11.25 -36.90
CA ASN A 927 -52.70 -10.35 -37.17
C ASN A 927 -51.62 -11.07 -37.99
N ARG A 928 -51.02 -10.38 -38.96
CA ARG A 928 -49.96 -10.91 -39.82
C ARG A 928 -48.88 -9.86 -39.96
N LEU A 929 -47.63 -10.23 -39.69
CA LEU A 929 -46.47 -9.38 -39.88
C LEU A 929 -45.67 -9.87 -41.08
N TYR A 930 -45.28 -8.96 -41.95
CA TYR A 930 -44.42 -9.23 -43.11
C TYR A 930 -43.09 -8.50 -42.91
N MET A 931 -41.97 -9.24 -42.91
CA MET A 931 -40.65 -8.66 -42.69
C MET A 931 -39.60 -9.22 -43.64
N GLU A 932 -38.55 -8.44 -43.83
CA GLU A 932 -37.29 -8.83 -44.48
C GLU A 932 -36.12 -8.44 -43.60
N ALA A 933 -35.02 -9.18 -43.71
CA ALA A 933 -33.75 -8.87 -43.07
C ALA A 933 -32.71 -8.56 -44.16
N ARG A 934 -31.80 -7.63 -43.87
CA ARG A 934 -30.62 -7.35 -44.69
C ARG A 934 -29.42 -7.01 -43.81
N PRO A 935 -28.19 -7.22 -44.28
CA PRO A 935 -27.01 -6.73 -43.58
C PRO A 935 -27.03 -5.20 -43.50
N LEU A 936 -26.43 -4.67 -42.43
CA LEU A 936 -26.08 -3.25 -42.34
C LEU A 936 -24.93 -2.92 -43.29
N GLU A 937 -24.85 -1.65 -43.66
CA GLU A 937 -23.75 -1.11 -44.45
C GLU A 937 -22.43 -1.20 -43.66
N GLU A 938 -21.32 -1.35 -44.39
CA GLU A 938 -19.98 -1.45 -43.80
C GLU A 938 -19.66 -0.23 -42.92
N GLY A 939 -19.10 -0.45 -41.73
CA GLY A 939 -18.78 0.62 -40.77
C GLY A 939 -19.96 1.09 -39.92
N LEU A 940 -21.21 0.77 -40.28
CA LEU A 940 -22.39 1.25 -39.55
C LEU A 940 -22.58 0.51 -38.22
N ALA A 941 -22.28 -0.78 -38.18
CA ALA A 941 -22.32 -1.55 -36.93
C ALA A 941 -21.30 -1.01 -35.91
N GLU A 942 -20.09 -0.67 -36.37
CA GLU A 942 -19.03 -0.06 -35.57
C GLU A 942 -19.44 1.34 -35.10
N ALA A 943 -20.07 2.15 -35.95
CA ALA A 943 -20.56 3.47 -35.57
C ALA A 943 -21.64 3.44 -34.48
N ILE A 944 -22.50 2.41 -34.50
CA ILE A 944 -23.50 2.19 -33.46
C ILE A 944 -22.83 1.75 -32.15
N ASP A 945 -21.90 0.79 -32.20
CA ASP A 945 -21.15 0.36 -31.02
C ASP A 945 -20.31 1.49 -30.40
N ASP A 946 -19.73 2.35 -31.23
CA ASP A 946 -18.99 3.55 -30.84
C ASP A 946 -19.89 4.55 -30.12
N GLY A 947 -21.20 4.49 -30.34
CA GLY A 947 -22.18 5.44 -29.82
C GLY A 947 -22.22 6.74 -30.61
N ARG A 948 -21.69 6.75 -31.85
CA ARG A 948 -21.84 7.87 -32.80
C ARG A 948 -23.29 7.96 -33.31
N ILE A 949 -23.97 6.82 -33.37
CA ILE A 949 -25.38 6.71 -33.74
C ILE A 949 -26.09 5.85 -32.69
N GLY A 950 -27.09 6.41 -32.01
CA GLY A 950 -27.83 5.74 -30.97
C GLY A 950 -29.33 6.02 -30.95
N PRO A 951 -30.05 5.36 -30.03
CA PRO A 951 -31.48 5.60 -29.83
C PRO A 951 -31.77 6.99 -29.21
N ARG A 952 -30.79 7.57 -28.50
CA ARG A 952 -30.93 8.83 -27.74
C ARG A 952 -30.72 10.08 -28.59
N ASP A 953 -30.15 9.95 -29.78
CA ASP A 953 -29.86 11.08 -30.66
C ASP A 953 -31.14 11.66 -31.28
N ASP A 954 -31.14 12.97 -31.53
CA ASP A 954 -32.24 13.60 -32.24
C ASP A 954 -32.41 12.94 -33.62
N PRO A 955 -33.62 12.50 -34.00
CA PRO A 955 -33.85 11.79 -35.25
C PRO A 955 -33.41 12.57 -36.51
N LYS A 956 -33.37 13.91 -36.48
CA LYS A 956 -32.89 14.72 -37.61
C LYS A 956 -31.37 14.68 -37.73
N VAL A 957 -30.66 14.75 -36.60
CA VAL A 957 -29.19 14.64 -36.57
C VAL A 957 -28.78 13.25 -37.03
N ARG A 958 -29.40 12.22 -36.46
CA ARG A 958 -29.17 10.82 -36.84
C ARG A 958 -29.45 10.57 -38.33
N SER A 959 -30.55 11.11 -38.84
CA SER A 959 -30.91 10.99 -40.26
C SER A 959 -29.90 11.68 -41.19
N LYS A 960 -29.29 12.79 -40.74
CA LYS A 960 -28.24 13.48 -41.50
C LYS A 960 -26.98 12.61 -41.61
N ILE A 961 -26.50 12.09 -40.48
CA ILE A 961 -25.30 11.23 -40.42
C ILE A 961 -25.49 9.98 -41.29
N LEU A 962 -26.61 9.27 -41.11
CA LEU A 962 -26.93 8.08 -41.91
C LEU A 962 -26.98 8.36 -43.42
N SER A 963 -27.48 9.53 -43.82
CA SER A 963 -27.58 9.90 -45.23
C SER A 963 -26.26 10.34 -45.85
N GLU A 964 -25.45 11.12 -45.12
CA GLU A 964 -24.19 11.68 -45.61
C GLU A 964 -23.05 10.66 -45.60
N GLU A 965 -22.96 9.82 -44.55
CA GLU A 965 -21.84 8.88 -44.36
C GLU A 965 -22.15 7.46 -44.89
N PHE A 966 -23.40 7.00 -44.75
CA PHE A 966 -23.79 5.61 -45.05
C PHE A 966 -24.78 5.50 -46.23
N GLY A 967 -25.09 6.61 -46.91
CA GLY A 967 -25.93 6.62 -48.12
C GLY A 967 -27.41 6.30 -47.88
N TRP A 968 -27.92 6.42 -46.66
CA TRP A 968 -29.33 6.18 -46.36
C TRP A 968 -30.26 7.28 -46.89
N ASP A 969 -31.49 6.90 -47.21
CA ASP A 969 -32.55 7.87 -47.47
C ASP A 969 -32.98 8.60 -46.18
N LYS A 970 -33.18 9.93 -46.29
CA LYS A 970 -33.51 10.79 -45.14
C LYS A 970 -34.89 10.52 -44.56
N GLU A 971 -35.85 10.09 -45.37
CA GLU A 971 -37.19 9.73 -44.87
C GLU A 971 -37.17 8.36 -44.20
N LEU A 972 -36.45 7.41 -44.79
CA LEU A 972 -36.21 6.08 -44.23
C LEU A 972 -35.53 6.14 -42.85
N ALA A 973 -34.48 6.94 -42.71
CA ALA A 973 -33.72 7.05 -41.47
C ALA A 973 -34.55 7.61 -40.29
N LYS A 974 -35.62 8.36 -40.56
CA LYS A 974 -36.56 8.84 -39.53
C LYS A 974 -37.54 7.76 -39.07
N LYS A 975 -37.71 6.69 -39.85
CA LYS A 975 -38.61 5.56 -39.57
C LYS A 975 -37.96 4.41 -38.80
N ILE A 976 -36.73 4.60 -38.31
CA ILE A 976 -36.08 3.67 -37.39
C ILE A 976 -36.88 3.63 -36.08
N TRP A 977 -37.35 2.44 -35.69
CA TRP A 977 -38.14 2.24 -34.47
C TRP A 977 -37.26 2.09 -33.24
N CYS A 978 -36.24 1.24 -33.32
CA CYS A 978 -35.31 0.97 -32.22
C CYS A 978 -34.03 0.31 -32.72
N PHE A 979 -33.02 0.30 -31.84
CA PHE A 979 -31.80 -0.47 -31.98
C PHE A 979 -31.84 -1.68 -31.04
N GLY A 980 -31.07 -2.74 -31.29
CA GLY A 980 -31.09 -3.93 -30.42
C GLY A 980 -29.87 -4.83 -30.59
N PRO A 981 -29.61 -5.74 -29.65
CA PRO A 981 -30.36 -5.96 -28.40
C PRO A 981 -30.15 -4.84 -27.36
N GLU A 982 -30.98 -4.82 -26.33
CA GLU A 982 -30.92 -3.90 -25.17
C GLU A 982 -30.94 -2.40 -25.54
N THR A 983 -31.65 -2.04 -26.61
CA THR A 983 -31.80 -0.66 -27.13
C THR A 983 -30.55 0.01 -27.69
N THR A 984 -29.36 -0.54 -27.50
CA THR A 984 -28.09 0.05 -27.94
C THR A 984 -27.32 -0.82 -28.95
N GLY A 985 -27.70 -2.07 -29.14
CA GLY A 985 -26.96 -2.98 -30.01
C GLY A 985 -27.04 -2.63 -31.51
N PRO A 986 -26.08 -3.14 -32.30
CA PRO A 986 -25.90 -2.83 -33.73
C PRO A 986 -26.85 -3.63 -34.63
N ASN A 987 -28.15 -3.61 -34.31
CA ASN A 987 -29.23 -4.07 -35.17
C ASN A 987 -30.34 -3.04 -35.13
N MET A 988 -31.13 -2.92 -36.19
CA MET A 988 -32.22 -1.94 -36.23
C MET A 988 -33.50 -2.49 -36.83
N VAL A 989 -34.63 -1.92 -36.41
CA VAL A 989 -35.93 -2.15 -37.02
C VAL A 989 -36.39 -0.88 -37.74
N VAL A 990 -36.75 -1.01 -39.01
CA VAL A 990 -37.19 0.10 -39.87
C VAL A 990 -38.59 -0.16 -40.38
N ASP A 991 -39.44 0.86 -40.29
CA ASP A 991 -40.80 0.82 -40.85
C ASP A 991 -40.82 1.15 -42.35
N MET A 992 -41.27 0.18 -43.14
CA MET A 992 -41.46 0.29 -44.59
C MET A 992 -42.94 0.32 -45.00
N CYS A 993 -43.87 0.26 -44.03
CA CYS A 993 -45.29 0.19 -44.29
C CYS A 993 -45.82 1.49 -44.93
N LYS A 994 -46.84 1.36 -45.79
CA LYS A 994 -47.55 2.48 -46.42
C LYS A 994 -49.05 2.32 -46.26
N GLY A 995 -49.70 3.26 -45.57
CA GLY A 995 -51.17 3.29 -45.45
C GLY A 995 -51.78 2.30 -44.46
N VAL A 996 -51.00 1.71 -43.56
CA VAL A 996 -51.49 0.77 -42.54
C VAL A 996 -52.05 1.51 -41.32
N GLN A 997 -53.30 1.23 -40.96
CA GLN A 997 -53.95 1.77 -39.77
C GLN A 997 -53.50 1.00 -38.52
N TYR A 998 -53.48 1.67 -37.36
CA TYR A 998 -53.12 1.09 -36.04
C TYR A 998 -51.67 0.62 -35.87
N LEU A 999 -50.77 0.91 -36.82
CA LEU A 999 -49.35 0.53 -36.76
C LEU A 999 -48.64 1.07 -35.49
N ASN A 1000 -48.95 2.30 -35.10
CA ASN A 1000 -48.37 2.91 -33.89
C ASN A 1000 -48.78 2.20 -32.59
N GLU A 1001 -49.94 1.52 -32.55
CA GLU A 1001 -50.41 0.81 -31.36
C GLU A 1001 -49.64 -0.49 -31.11
N ILE A 1002 -49.15 -1.14 -32.18
CA ILE A 1002 -48.40 -2.38 -32.08
C ILE A 1002 -46.88 -2.17 -32.01
N LYS A 1003 -46.40 -0.93 -32.25
CA LYS A 1003 -44.98 -0.59 -32.30
C LYS A 1003 -44.23 -1.12 -31.08
N ASP A 1004 -44.71 -0.83 -29.88
CA ASP A 1004 -44.06 -1.25 -28.63
C ASP A 1004 -44.00 -2.79 -28.49
N SER A 1005 -45.02 -3.48 -29.00
CA SER A 1005 -45.05 -4.95 -28.99
C SER A 1005 -44.07 -5.55 -30.01
N VAL A 1006 -43.93 -4.96 -31.20
CA VAL A 1006 -42.92 -5.40 -32.17
C VAL A 1006 -41.51 -5.10 -31.66
N VAL A 1007 -41.30 -3.92 -31.07
CA VAL A 1007 -40.03 -3.55 -30.44
C VAL A 1007 -39.68 -4.54 -29.32
N ALA A 1008 -40.60 -4.86 -28.42
CA ALA A 1008 -40.36 -5.86 -27.37
C ALA A 1008 -40.02 -7.25 -27.94
N GLY A 1009 -40.73 -7.69 -28.98
CA GLY A 1009 -40.42 -8.93 -29.69
C GLY A 1009 -39.04 -8.92 -30.35
N PHE A 1010 -38.63 -7.79 -30.93
CA PHE A 1010 -37.31 -7.60 -31.53
C PHE A 1010 -36.19 -7.57 -30.48
N GLN A 1011 -36.36 -6.89 -29.35
CA GLN A 1011 -35.35 -6.89 -28.28
C GLN A 1011 -35.08 -8.31 -27.77
N TRP A 1012 -36.12 -9.13 -27.68
CA TRP A 1012 -35.99 -10.53 -27.33
C TRP A 1012 -35.33 -11.34 -28.45
N ALA A 1013 -35.83 -11.24 -29.69
CA ALA A 1013 -35.33 -11.98 -30.83
C ALA A 1013 -33.85 -11.67 -31.15
N SER A 1014 -33.45 -10.40 -31.08
CA SER A 1014 -32.06 -9.99 -31.34
C SER A 1014 -31.09 -10.38 -30.23
N LYS A 1015 -31.57 -10.68 -29.02
CA LYS A 1015 -30.76 -11.20 -27.91
C LYS A 1015 -30.48 -12.68 -28.05
N GLU A 1016 -31.44 -13.45 -28.52
CA GLU A 1016 -31.27 -14.90 -28.69
C GLU A 1016 -30.80 -15.24 -30.10
N GLY A 1017 -31.43 -14.82 -31.19
CA GLY A 1017 -31.03 -15.32 -32.52
C GLY A 1017 -31.51 -16.76 -32.80
N PRO A 1018 -31.72 -17.12 -34.08
CA PRO A 1018 -32.30 -18.42 -34.45
C PRO A 1018 -31.31 -19.58 -34.60
N LEU A 1019 -30.00 -19.34 -34.77
CA LEU A 1019 -29.04 -20.41 -35.02
C LEU A 1019 -28.70 -21.17 -33.73
N ALA A 1020 -28.13 -20.49 -32.75
CA ALA A 1020 -27.56 -21.07 -31.55
C ALA A 1020 -27.94 -20.32 -30.26
N GLU A 1021 -28.97 -19.48 -30.34
CA GLU A 1021 -29.36 -18.56 -29.29
C GLU A 1021 -28.20 -17.60 -28.87
N GLU A 1022 -27.38 -17.14 -29.84
CA GLU A 1022 -26.42 -16.06 -29.67
C GLU A 1022 -26.91 -14.70 -30.21
N ASN A 1023 -26.53 -13.60 -29.53
CA ASN A 1023 -26.96 -12.25 -29.92
C ASN A 1023 -26.70 -11.96 -31.42
N MET A 1024 -27.70 -11.36 -32.06
CA MET A 1024 -27.59 -10.88 -33.44
C MET A 1024 -26.67 -9.64 -33.52
N ARG A 1025 -26.02 -9.45 -34.67
CA ARG A 1025 -25.18 -8.28 -34.96
C ARG A 1025 -25.24 -7.92 -36.45
N GLY A 1026 -25.32 -6.63 -36.75
CA GLY A 1026 -25.15 -6.11 -38.11
C GLY A 1026 -26.38 -6.29 -38.99
N ILE A 1027 -27.59 -6.33 -38.43
CA ILE A 1027 -28.82 -6.65 -39.18
C ILE A 1027 -29.82 -5.49 -39.15
N CYS A 1028 -30.35 -5.12 -40.31
CA CYS A 1028 -31.53 -4.27 -40.47
C CYS A 1028 -32.75 -5.12 -40.79
N PHE A 1029 -33.77 -5.05 -39.93
CA PHE A 1029 -35.07 -5.67 -40.15
C PHE A 1029 -36.07 -4.65 -40.67
N GLU A 1030 -36.63 -4.92 -41.84
CA GLU A 1030 -37.60 -4.06 -42.52
C GLU A 1030 -39.01 -4.61 -42.29
N VAL A 1031 -39.90 -3.81 -41.69
CA VAL A 1031 -41.33 -4.14 -41.55
C VAL A 1031 -42.05 -3.72 -42.82
N CYS A 1032 -42.21 -4.67 -43.76
CA CYS A 1032 -42.72 -4.42 -45.10
C CYS A 1032 -44.23 -4.16 -45.12
N ASP A 1033 -45.01 -4.95 -44.40
CA ASP A 1033 -46.47 -4.83 -44.33
C ASP A 1033 -47.02 -5.45 -43.04
N VAL A 1034 -48.22 -5.04 -42.62
CA VAL A 1034 -48.92 -5.59 -41.47
C VAL A 1034 -50.43 -5.65 -41.71
N VAL A 1035 -51.02 -6.82 -41.46
CA VAL A 1035 -52.47 -6.98 -41.36
C VAL A 1035 -52.86 -7.04 -39.89
N LEU A 1036 -53.73 -6.15 -39.45
CA LEU A 1036 -54.16 -6.03 -38.06
C LEU A 1036 -55.68 -6.24 -37.92
N HIS A 1037 -56.10 -6.92 -36.85
CA HIS A 1037 -57.53 -6.98 -36.48
C HIS A 1037 -58.08 -5.58 -36.19
N ALA A 1038 -59.38 -5.30 -36.31
CA ALA A 1038 -59.94 -3.96 -36.05
C ALA A 1038 -59.94 -3.55 -34.56
N ASP A 1039 -60.22 -4.50 -33.65
CA ASP A 1039 -60.24 -4.27 -32.21
C ASP A 1039 -58.87 -4.42 -31.54
N ALA A 1040 -58.51 -3.47 -30.67
CA ALA A 1040 -57.24 -3.45 -29.94
C ALA A 1040 -57.06 -4.66 -28.99
N ILE A 1041 -58.15 -5.23 -28.47
CA ILE A 1041 -58.12 -6.41 -27.58
C ILE A 1041 -57.46 -7.60 -28.29
N HIS A 1042 -57.70 -7.75 -29.59
CA HIS A 1042 -57.13 -8.82 -30.42
C HIS A 1042 -55.72 -8.50 -30.94
N ARG A 1043 -55.16 -7.33 -30.60
CA ARG A 1043 -53.81 -6.87 -30.96
C ARG A 1043 -52.87 -6.70 -29.75
N GLY A 1044 -53.25 -7.22 -28.58
CA GLY A 1044 -52.44 -7.11 -27.37
C GLY A 1044 -51.04 -7.77 -27.50
N GLY A 1045 -50.13 -7.39 -26.60
CA GLY A 1045 -48.73 -7.85 -26.64
C GLY A 1045 -48.55 -9.37 -26.68
N GLY A 1046 -49.39 -10.14 -25.98
CA GLY A 1046 -49.36 -11.61 -26.04
C GLY A 1046 -49.66 -12.22 -27.41
N GLN A 1047 -50.25 -11.45 -28.34
CA GLN A 1047 -50.48 -11.86 -29.72
C GLN A 1047 -49.37 -11.39 -30.66
N VAL A 1048 -48.89 -10.16 -30.50
CA VAL A 1048 -47.94 -9.52 -31.42
C VAL A 1048 -46.49 -9.89 -31.11
N ILE A 1049 -46.09 -9.95 -29.83
CA ILE A 1049 -44.69 -10.21 -29.43
C ILE A 1049 -44.20 -11.57 -29.96
N PRO A 1050 -44.93 -12.70 -29.79
CA PRO A 1050 -44.48 -13.99 -30.30
C PRO A 1050 -44.44 -14.03 -31.83
N THR A 1051 -45.38 -13.35 -32.49
CA THR A 1051 -45.42 -13.24 -33.96
C THR A 1051 -44.25 -12.44 -34.50
N ALA A 1052 -43.92 -11.32 -33.86
CA ALA A 1052 -42.76 -10.50 -34.19
C ALA A 1052 -41.47 -11.32 -34.06
N ARG A 1053 -41.30 -12.07 -32.96
CA ARG A 1053 -40.14 -12.97 -32.77
C ARG A 1053 -40.05 -14.03 -33.88
N ARG A 1054 -41.15 -14.69 -34.21
CA ARG A 1054 -41.19 -15.72 -35.28
C ARG A 1054 -40.82 -15.12 -36.65
N VAL A 1055 -41.40 -14.00 -37.04
CA VAL A 1055 -41.14 -13.40 -38.36
C VAL A 1055 -39.70 -12.88 -38.47
N ILE A 1056 -39.13 -12.36 -37.37
CA ILE A 1056 -37.73 -11.95 -37.31
C ILE A 1056 -36.81 -13.15 -37.53
N TYR A 1057 -37.05 -14.28 -36.85
CA TYR A 1057 -36.28 -15.51 -37.07
C TYR A 1057 -36.43 -16.05 -38.50
N ALA A 1058 -37.65 -16.04 -39.06
CA ALA A 1058 -37.87 -16.43 -40.44
C ALA A 1058 -37.10 -15.53 -41.44
N SER A 1059 -37.10 -14.21 -41.20
CA SER A 1059 -36.42 -13.25 -42.08
C SER A 1059 -34.90 -13.41 -42.01
N HIS A 1060 -34.36 -13.70 -40.81
CA HIS A 1060 -32.94 -13.98 -40.60
C HIS A 1060 -32.50 -15.26 -41.33
N ILE A 1061 -33.25 -16.37 -41.21
CA ILE A 1061 -32.91 -17.64 -41.86
C ILE A 1061 -32.96 -17.53 -43.39
N THR A 1062 -33.90 -16.75 -43.93
CA THR A 1062 -34.03 -16.53 -45.38
C THR A 1062 -32.99 -15.56 -45.95
N ALA A 1063 -32.22 -14.88 -45.10
CA ALA A 1063 -31.18 -13.91 -45.45
C ALA A 1063 -29.76 -14.50 -45.46
N LYS A 1064 -29.63 -15.84 -45.60
CA LYS A 1064 -28.35 -16.58 -45.55
C LYS A 1064 -27.55 -16.26 -44.27
N PRO A 1065 -27.96 -16.83 -43.13
CA PRO A 1065 -27.33 -16.50 -41.85
C PRO A 1065 -25.87 -16.96 -41.79
N ARG A 1066 -25.05 -16.24 -41.03
CA ARG A 1066 -23.62 -16.50 -40.82
C ARG A 1066 -23.28 -16.33 -39.33
N LEU A 1067 -22.24 -17.05 -38.89
CA LEU A 1067 -21.64 -16.81 -37.58
C LEU A 1067 -20.52 -15.77 -37.70
N LEU A 1068 -20.46 -14.87 -36.73
CA LEU A 1068 -19.33 -13.98 -36.52
C LEU A 1068 -18.47 -14.51 -35.38
N GLU A 1069 -17.18 -14.72 -35.64
CA GLU A 1069 -16.18 -15.03 -34.63
C GLU A 1069 -15.49 -13.75 -34.17
N PRO A 1070 -15.20 -13.58 -32.87
CA PRO A 1070 -14.43 -12.44 -32.41
C PRO A 1070 -12.94 -12.65 -32.75
N VAL A 1071 -12.26 -11.57 -33.12
CA VAL A 1071 -10.86 -11.58 -33.53
C VAL A 1071 -10.05 -10.64 -32.65
N TYR A 1072 -8.88 -11.12 -32.21
CA TYR A 1072 -7.87 -10.31 -31.55
C TYR A 1072 -6.92 -9.72 -32.58
N MET A 1073 -6.57 -8.44 -32.41
CA MET A 1073 -5.31 -7.94 -32.91
C MET A 1073 -4.21 -8.36 -31.93
N VAL A 1074 -3.21 -9.06 -32.44
CA VAL A 1074 -2.05 -9.53 -31.70
C VAL A 1074 -0.84 -8.70 -32.10
N GLU A 1075 -0.21 -8.05 -31.12
CA GLU A 1075 1.10 -7.42 -31.28
C GLU A 1075 2.16 -8.32 -30.65
N ILE A 1076 3.22 -8.65 -31.41
CA ILE A 1076 4.31 -9.50 -30.95
C ILE A 1076 5.63 -8.76 -31.16
N GLN A 1077 6.37 -8.59 -30.08
CA GLN A 1077 7.72 -8.05 -30.10
C GLN A 1077 8.72 -9.18 -29.89
N ALA A 1078 9.69 -9.29 -30.80
CA ALA A 1078 10.71 -10.33 -30.73
C ALA A 1078 11.96 -9.95 -31.54
N PRO A 1079 13.14 -10.53 -31.22
CA PRO A 1079 14.32 -10.41 -32.07
C PRO A 1079 14.13 -11.18 -33.39
N GLU A 1080 14.92 -10.82 -34.40
CA GLU A 1080 14.87 -11.42 -35.75
C GLU A 1080 14.94 -12.96 -35.74
N GLN A 1081 15.73 -13.52 -34.83
CA GLN A 1081 15.95 -14.97 -34.69
C GLN A 1081 14.67 -15.74 -34.31
N ALA A 1082 13.70 -15.06 -33.69
CA ALA A 1082 12.45 -15.65 -33.22
C ALA A 1082 11.31 -15.56 -34.25
N LEU A 1083 11.48 -14.81 -35.35
CA LEU A 1083 10.44 -14.58 -36.37
C LEU A 1083 9.90 -15.89 -36.96
N GLY A 1084 10.78 -16.85 -37.28
CA GLY A 1084 10.37 -18.15 -37.82
C GLY A 1084 9.45 -18.94 -36.87
N GLY A 1085 9.69 -18.85 -35.56
CA GLY A 1085 8.82 -19.44 -34.53
C GLY A 1085 7.46 -18.75 -34.48
N ILE A 1086 7.41 -17.43 -34.61
CA ILE A 1086 6.16 -16.65 -34.58
C ILE A 1086 5.27 -17.00 -35.78
N TYR A 1087 5.82 -16.97 -37.00
CA TYR A 1087 5.08 -17.31 -38.21
C TYR A 1087 4.53 -18.73 -38.18
N SER A 1088 5.30 -19.69 -37.67
CA SER A 1088 4.85 -21.08 -37.51
C SER A 1088 3.62 -21.18 -36.62
N VAL A 1089 3.66 -20.53 -35.44
CA VAL A 1089 2.55 -20.59 -34.47
C VAL A 1089 1.32 -19.84 -34.98
N LEU A 1090 1.48 -18.67 -35.60
CA LEU A 1090 0.36 -17.91 -36.16
C LEU A 1090 -0.33 -18.71 -37.28
N ASN A 1091 0.42 -19.29 -38.21
CA ASN A 1091 -0.15 -20.10 -39.30
C ASN A 1091 -0.89 -21.33 -38.76
N GLN A 1092 -0.36 -22.00 -37.73
CA GLN A 1092 -1.03 -23.13 -37.08
C GLN A 1092 -2.38 -22.73 -36.46
N LYS A 1093 -2.51 -21.48 -36.04
CA LYS A 1093 -3.66 -20.93 -35.29
C LYS A 1093 -4.57 -20.03 -36.13
N ARG A 1094 -4.54 -20.14 -37.46
CA ARG A 1094 -5.31 -19.29 -38.39
C ARG A 1094 -5.05 -17.79 -38.25
N GLY A 1095 -3.86 -17.41 -37.78
CA GLY A 1095 -3.44 -16.02 -37.64
C GLY A 1095 -2.99 -15.40 -38.97
N HIS A 1096 -3.38 -14.15 -39.23
CA HIS A 1096 -3.01 -13.42 -40.43
C HIS A 1096 -2.13 -12.20 -40.08
N VAL A 1097 -0.85 -12.24 -40.45
CA VAL A 1097 0.08 -11.12 -40.29
C VAL A 1097 -0.19 -10.07 -41.37
N PHE A 1098 -0.42 -8.82 -40.96
CA PHE A 1098 -0.67 -7.71 -41.89
C PHE A 1098 0.38 -6.60 -41.80
N GLU A 1099 1.18 -6.55 -40.73
CA GLU A 1099 2.24 -5.56 -40.55
C GLU A 1099 3.47 -6.19 -39.90
N GLU A 1100 4.64 -5.97 -40.51
CA GLU A 1100 5.95 -6.35 -39.97
C GLU A 1100 6.89 -5.15 -40.09
N LEU A 1101 7.32 -4.61 -38.95
CA LEU A 1101 8.22 -3.45 -38.91
C LEU A 1101 9.42 -3.71 -38.00
N GLN A 1102 10.62 -3.47 -38.51
CA GLN A 1102 11.84 -3.43 -37.71
C GLN A 1102 11.90 -2.11 -36.94
N ARG A 1103 12.17 -2.16 -35.62
CA ARG A 1103 12.31 -0.95 -34.81
C ARG A 1103 13.68 -0.30 -35.02
N PRO A 1104 13.75 0.95 -35.53
CA PRO A 1104 15.02 1.61 -35.81
C PRO A 1104 15.89 1.77 -34.56
N GLY A 1105 17.15 1.35 -34.62
CA GLY A 1105 18.11 1.44 -33.49
C GLY A 1105 18.04 0.27 -32.50
N THR A 1106 17.18 -0.72 -32.75
CA THR A 1106 17.09 -1.95 -31.93
C THR A 1106 17.06 -3.20 -32.81
N PRO A 1107 17.49 -4.37 -32.31
CA PRO A 1107 17.39 -5.64 -33.05
C PRO A 1107 15.99 -6.27 -33.01
N LEU A 1108 14.97 -5.53 -32.56
CA LEU A 1108 13.61 -6.03 -32.35
C LEU A 1108 12.71 -5.74 -33.56
N TYR A 1109 11.85 -6.70 -33.85
CA TYR A 1109 10.76 -6.60 -34.82
C TYR A 1109 9.43 -6.51 -34.07
N ASN A 1110 8.51 -5.72 -34.65
CA ASN A 1110 7.15 -5.63 -34.20
C ASN A 1110 6.24 -6.22 -35.28
N ILE A 1111 5.47 -7.23 -34.91
CA ILE A 1111 4.58 -7.96 -35.82
C ILE A 1111 3.15 -7.74 -35.35
N LYS A 1112 2.26 -7.30 -36.23
CA LYS A 1112 0.82 -7.27 -35.97
C LYS A 1112 0.09 -8.29 -36.82
N ALA A 1113 -0.78 -9.04 -36.16
CA ALA A 1113 -1.57 -10.09 -36.78
C ALA A 1113 -3.00 -10.12 -36.25
N TYR A 1114 -3.93 -10.59 -37.06
CA TYR A 1114 -5.27 -10.94 -36.61
C TYR A 1114 -5.31 -12.41 -36.18
N LEU A 1115 -5.89 -12.71 -35.02
CA LEU A 1115 -6.00 -14.06 -34.46
C LEU A 1115 -7.42 -14.31 -33.94
N PRO A 1116 -8.14 -15.33 -34.43
CA PRO A 1116 -9.44 -15.69 -33.88
C PRO A 1116 -9.34 -16.03 -32.38
N VAL A 1117 -10.25 -15.49 -31.57
CA VAL A 1117 -10.19 -15.64 -30.10
C VAL A 1117 -10.23 -17.12 -29.68
N ILE A 1118 -10.96 -17.96 -30.39
CA ILE A 1118 -11.05 -19.39 -30.09
C ILE A 1118 -9.70 -20.10 -30.27
N GLU A 1119 -8.86 -19.63 -31.20
CA GLU A 1119 -7.53 -20.19 -31.45
C GLU A 1119 -6.47 -19.61 -30.49
N SER A 1120 -6.80 -18.50 -29.83
CA SER A 1120 -5.90 -17.81 -28.90
C SER A 1120 -5.63 -18.58 -27.60
N PHE A 1121 -6.46 -19.57 -27.26
CA PHE A 1121 -6.26 -20.37 -26.05
C PHE A 1121 -4.94 -21.13 -26.11
N GLY A 1122 -4.11 -20.94 -25.07
CA GLY A 1122 -2.77 -21.50 -24.99
C GLY A 1122 -1.75 -20.85 -25.94
N PHE A 1123 -2.13 -19.85 -26.76
CA PHE A 1123 -1.27 -19.21 -27.76
C PHE A 1123 0.02 -18.65 -27.15
N SER A 1124 -0.07 -17.94 -26.02
CA SER A 1124 1.10 -17.36 -25.35
C SER A 1124 2.10 -18.45 -24.92
N SER A 1125 1.62 -19.58 -24.42
CA SER A 1125 2.47 -20.70 -24.00
C SER A 1125 3.16 -21.37 -25.20
N THR A 1126 2.42 -21.61 -26.29
CA THR A 1126 2.95 -22.19 -27.53
C THR A 1126 3.95 -21.25 -28.19
N LEU A 1127 3.66 -19.95 -28.22
CA LEU A 1127 4.55 -18.94 -28.78
C LEU A 1127 5.85 -18.85 -27.99
N ARG A 1128 5.78 -18.82 -26.66
CA ARG A 1128 6.98 -18.83 -25.80
C ARG A 1128 7.80 -20.09 -26.01
N ALA A 1129 7.17 -21.26 -26.11
CA ALA A 1129 7.89 -22.51 -26.37
C ALA A 1129 8.59 -22.49 -27.74
N ALA A 1130 7.91 -22.01 -28.79
CA ALA A 1130 8.45 -21.92 -30.14
C ALA A 1130 9.55 -20.87 -30.30
N THR A 1131 9.59 -19.85 -29.43
CA THR A 1131 10.54 -18.72 -29.49
C THR A 1131 11.56 -18.75 -28.37
N SER A 1132 11.67 -19.85 -27.61
CA SER A 1132 12.53 -19.94 -26.41
C SER A 1132 12.30 -18.81 -25.39
N GLY A 1133 11.06 -18.32 -25.28
CA GLY A 1133 10.67 -17.23 -24.39
C GLY A 1133 11.05 -15.82 -24.86
N GLN A 1134 11.53 -15.67 -26.10
CA GLN A 1134 11.96 -14.37 -26.64
C GLN A 1134 10.82 -13.51 -27.19
N ALA A 1135 9.66 -14.10 -27.47
CA ALA A 1135 8.49 -13.39 -27.98
C ALA A 1135 7.38 -13.30 -26.93
N PHE A 1136 6.79 -12.12 -26.82
CA PHE A 1136 5.67 -11.85 -25.92
C PHE A 1136 4.49 -11.34 -26.73
N PRO A 1137 3.37 -12.09 -26.79
CA PRO A 1137 2.19 -11.65 -27.51
C PRO A 1137 1.27 -10.83 -26.61
N GLN A 1138 0.63 -9.82 -27.18
CA GLN A 1138 -0.46 -9.09 -26.56
C GLN A 1138 -1.68 -9.13 -27.45
N CYS A 1139 -2.79 -9.62 -26.91
CA CYS A 1139 -4.05 -9.76 -27.64
C CYS A 1139 -5.02 -8.68 -27.18
N VAL A 1140 -5.55 -7.92 -28.12
CA VAL A 1140 -6.61 -6.92 -27.87
C VAL A 1140 -7.79 -7.23 -28.76
N PHE A 1141 -9.01 -7.21 -28.21
CA PHE A 1141 -10.22 -7.33 -29.03
C PHE A 1141 -10.27 -6.20 -30.05
N ASP A 1142 -10.39 -6.56 -31.33
CA ASP A 1142 -10.37 -5.62 -32.43
C ASP A 1142 -11.75 -5.54 -33.09
N HIS A 1143 -12.17 -6.62 -33.75
CA HIS A 1143 -13.45 -6.67 -34.46
C HIS A 1143 -14.10 -8.07 -34.44
N TRP A 1144 -15.30 -8.13 -35.01
CA TRP A 1144 -16.02 -9.37 -35.30
C TRP A 1144 -15.82 -9.72 -36.76
N ASP A 1145 -15.28 -10.89 -37.04
CA ASP A 1145 -15.04 -11.37 -38.40
C ASP A 1145 -16.07 -12.44 -38.78
N MET A 1146 -16.44 -12.49 -40.06
CA MET A 1146 -17.45 -13.41 -40.57
C MET A 1146 -16.82 -14.75 -40.92
N MET A 1147 -17.38 -15.84 -40.37
CA MET A 1147 -16.96 -17.17 -40.77
C MET A 1147 -17.33 -17.47 -42.23
N SER A 1148 -16.37 -18.00 -42.98
CA SER A 1148 -16.55 -18.35 -44.40
C SER A 1148 -17.46 -19.56 -44.63
N SER A 1149 -17.59 -20.44 -43.64
CA SER A 1149 -18.43 -21.65 -43.73
C SER A 1149 -19.91 -21.37 -43.44
N ASP A 1150 -20.81 -22.05 -44.16
CA ASP A 1150 -22.25 -21.86 -44.01
C ASP A 1150 -22.81 -22.69 -42.84
N PRO A 1151 -23.46 -22.09 -41.82
CA PRO A 1151 -24.01 -22.84 -40.69
C PRO A 1151 -25.18 -23.76 -41.08
N LEU A 1152 -25.86 -23.50 -42.20
CA LEU A 1152 -26.97 -24.32 -42.69
C LEU A 1152 -26.52 -25.53 -43.52
N GLU A 1153 -25.26 -25.57 -43.97
CA GLU A 1153 -24.70 -26.69 -44.73
C GLU A 1153 -24.26 -27.82 -43.77
N PRO A 1154 -24.87 -29.02 -43.85
CA PRO A 1154 -24.55 -30.11 -42.93
C PRO A 1154 -23.07 -30.52 -43.02
N GLY A 1155 -22.39 -30.57 -41.88
CA GLY A 1155 -21.00 -31.01 -41.79
C GLY A 1155 -19.96 -29.91 -42.02
N SER A 1156 -20.37 -28.68 -42.35
CA SER A 1156 -19.48 -27.52 -42.37
C SER A 1156 -18.93 -27.20 -40.96
N GLN A 1157 -17.81 -26.48 -40.88
CA GLN A 1157 -17.23 -26.06 -39.60
C GLN A 1157 -18.22 -25.22 -38.78
N ALA A 1158 -18.90 -24.24 -39.39
CA ALA A 1158 -19.92 -23.45 -38.73
C ALA A 1158 -21.13 -24.30 -38.27
N SER A 1159 -21.56 -25.29 -39.06
CA SER A 1159 -22.66 -26.18 -38.70
C SER A 1159 -22.33 -27.05 -37.48
N GLN A 1160 -21.10 -27.56 -37.41
CA GLN A 1160 -20.60 -28.29 -36.24
C GLN A 1160 -20.56 -27.39 -35.00
N LEU A 1161 -20.03 -26.16 -35.12
CA LEU A 1161 -19.99 -25.19 -34.03
C LEU A 1161 -21.40 -24.83 -33.52
N VAL A 1162 -22.36 -24.57 -34.42
CA VAL A 1162 -23.76 -24.34 -34.03
C VAL A 1162 -24.30 -25.54 -33.26
N THR A 1163 -24.06 -26.76 -33.74
CA THR A 1163 -24.53 -27.98 -33.07
C THR A 1163 -23.92 -28.13 -31.67
N ASP A 1164 -22.62 -27.87 -31.53
CA ASP A 1164 -21.91 -27.94 -30.25
C ASP A 1164 -22.41 -26.88 -29.25
N ILE A 1165 -22.64 -25.65 -29.71
CA ILE A 1165 -23.20 -24.56 -28.89
C ILE A 1165 -24.62 -24.93 -28.43
N ARG A 1166 -25.47 -25.43 -29.34
CA ARG A 1166 -26.84 -25.85 -29.02
C ARG A 1166 -26.85 -26.99 -28.01
N LYS A 1167 -26.00 -28.00 -28.20
CA LYS A 1167 -25.84 -29.12 -27.28
C LYS A 1167 -25.42 -28.66 -25.88
N ARG A 1168 -24.45 -27.72 -25.81
CA ARG A 1168 -24.00 -27.12 -24.54
C ARG A 1168 -25.13 -26.37 -23.83
N LYS A 1169 -25.90 -25.57 -24.57
CA LYS A 1169 -27.06 -24.83 -24.03
C LYS A 1169 -28.27 -25.71 -23.68
N GLY A 1170 -28.22 -27.02 -23.96
CA GLY A 1170 -29.36 -27.93 -23.77
C GLY A 1170 -30.50 -27.73 -24.78
N LEU A 1171 -30.23 -27.07 -25.91
CA LEU A 1171 -31.17 -26.88 -27.01
C LEU A 1171 -31.26 -28.15 -27.86
N LYS A 1172 -32.32 -28.26 -28.68
CA LYS A 1172 -32.41 -29.33 -29.69
C LYS A 1172 -31.22 -29.24 -30.65
N GLU A 1173 -30.45 -30.32 -30.82
CA GLU A 1173 -29.27 -30.34 -31.69
C GLU A 1173 -29.59 -29.90 -33.12
N GLN A 1174 -30.73 -30.36 -33.65
CA GLN A 1174 -31.24 -29.89 -34.94
C GLN A 1174 -31.82 -28.48 -34.81
N MET A 1175 -31.44 -27.61 -35.74
CA MET A 1175 -32.01 -26.28 -35.87
C MET A 1175 -33.50 -26.36 -36.19
N THR A 1176 -34.27 -25.44 -35.60
CA THR A 1176 -35.70 -25.31 -35.88
C THR A 1176 -35.91 -24.99 -37.37
N PRO A 1177 -36.69 -25.79 -38.11
CA PRO A 1177 -36.88 -25.58 -39.54
C PRO A 1177 -37.66 -24.29 -39.82
N LEU A 1178 -37.37 -23.65 -40.95
CA LEU A 1178 -38.03 -22.40 -41.39
C LEU A 1178 -39.57 -22.51 -41.36
N SER A 1179 -40.12 -23.69 -41.63
CA SER A 1179 -41.57 -23.96 -41.62
C SER A 1179 -42.24 -23.77 -40.26
N GLU A 1180 -41.50 -23.76 -39.15
CA GLU A 1180 -42.06 -23.47 -37.82
C GLU A 1180 -42.15 -21.95 -37.55
N TYR A 1181 -41.38 -21.14 -38.26
CA TYR A 1181 -41.37 -19.69 -38.12
C TYR A 1181 -42.19 -18.97 -39.20
N GLU A 1182 -42.10 -19.42 -40.45
CA GLU A 1182 -42.81 -18.87 -41.61
C GLU A 1182 -44.19 -19.53 -41.78
N ASP A 1183 -45.26 -18.73 -41.75
CA ASP A 1183 -46.60 -19.17 -42.08
C ASP A 1183 -46.90 -18.85 -43.55
N ARG A 1184 -47.45 -19.81 -44.30
CA ARG A 1184 -47.97 -19.56 -45.65
C ARG A 1184 -49.41 -19.07 -45.59
N LEU A 1185 -49.81 -18.26 -46.57
CA LEU A 1185 -51.14 -17.65 -46.64
C LEU A 1185 -52.24 -18.70 -46.64
#